data_AF-A0A1M5LYT5-F1
#
_entry.id   AF-A0A1M5LYT5-F1
#
_cell.length_a   1.000
_cell.length_b   1.000
_cell.length_c   1.000
_cell.angle_alpha   90.00
_cell.angle_beta   90.00
_cell.angle_gamma   90.00
#
_symmetry.space_group_name_H-M   'P 1'
#
loop_
_entity.id
_entity.type
_entity.pdbx_description
1 polymer ?
#
loop_
_entity_poly.entity_id
_entity_poly.type
_entity_poly.pdbx_seq_one_letter_code
_entity_poly.pdbx_strand_id
1 'polypeptide(L)'
;MIKLDLLLRRRLQDAQRRLAQWRIGVRLRAAFAGLLLVTGALVALCLYSMNTIEQQMSDIVVRNNHKTELLHHLRSVMLSQSVTVRDLILETIDEQKQQHAATLGEQRAAYRRYGDEVTPLLVDPEEQALYAQATSAMAGVDQALDKAVTLALDGQAAAAVVFVNRRAGPLQRQVLDALDTMIDMQQKLNQLTLLDVGHQTAAAGRVTVALALVLFGLGWVVALLITRSITDPLAVAARMAANIARGELDAQTLQTFDRDEVGDLLRSMTDMQQMLVRFVESQTEMAQAHAEGRISQRMVVTPFAGVYRDMATSINELAASHIAVQQKCVAIMGHYARGDLSHEMEVLPGEQSALSDTMSQVRSKLQAVNAELLRLVQQAAAGDFSARGEAARFEYDFRQMIEGLSRLMAIAEQGLGDVGTLLAEIARGNLTETIQSEASGTFARLNDDANTTVQQLRQIVFGIREATESIHVASQEIASGNTDLSSRYERQTAALESAARNMGTLIDTVRGNASQAAQARELVGGAAQLAMRGGEVVGQAVNSMQAATQAMTRIGDIVSLIDGIAFQTNILALNAAVEAARAGEAGRGFAVVAAEVRALAHRCAGSAREIKDLIGHSHAAVDTGARQVGTAGDTMTEIVASVQRIAQIISGISEASQRQTDDIEQVNGAIALMERDMQQNAALVEQTASATLSMADQARNLSDLVAVFRIDDADQTVITAQAA
;
A
#
# COMPACT_ATOMS: atom_id res chain seq x y z
N MET A 1 12.36 58.22 -19.48
CA MET A 1 12.47 57.48 -20.76
C MET A 1 12.13 58.49 -21.80
N ILE A 2 11.39 58.08 -22.80
CA ILE A 2 10.86 59.10 -23.65
C ILE A 2 12.12 59.72 -24.30
N LYS A 3 12.99 58.75 -24.65
CA LYS A 3 14.17 58.87 -25.46
C LYS A 3 13.77 58.40 -26.83
N LEU A 4 13.97 59.29 -27.80
CA LEU A 4 13.36 59.28 -29.12
C LEU A 4 12.00 60.00 -29.18
N ASP A 5 10.89 59.48 -29.74
CA ASP A 5 9.57 60.11 -30.08
C ASP A 5 9.43 61.65 -30.28
N LEU A 6 9.80 62.52 -29.29
CA LEU A 6 10.28 63.90 -29.56
C LEU A 6 11.35 63.87 -30.72
N LEU A 7 12.01 62.69 -31.03
CA LEU A 7 12.81 62.32 -32.25
C LEU A 7 11.99 62.02 -33.55
N LEU A 8 10.66 62.28 -33.66
CA LEU A 8 9.85 62.23 -34.91
C LEU A 8 8.63 63.22 -35.05
N ARG A 9 7.86 63.65 -33.99
CA ARG A 9 6.62 64.54 -34.02
C ARG A 9 6.85 65.96 -34.53
N ARG A 10 8.09 66.38 -34.38
CA ARG A 10 8.55 67.71 -34.74
C ARG A 10 8.96 67.82 -36.20
N ARG A 11 9.40 66.73 -36.81
CA ARG A 11 9.93 66.81 -38.18
C ARG A 11 8.85 67.01 -39.25
N LEU A 12 7.61 66.61 -38.98
CA LEU A 12 6.45 66.80 -39.87
C LEU A 12 5.86 68.22 -39.86
N GLN A 13 5.85 68.93 -38.71
CA GLN A 13 5.49 70.36 -38.60
C GLN A 13 6.56 71.27 -39.21
N ASP A 14 7.82 70.86 -39.07
CA ASP A 14 8.94 71.52 -39.74
C ASP A 14 8.88 71.32 -41.24
N ALA A 15 8.44 70.15 -41.71
CA ALA A 15 8.18 69.94 -43.12
C ALA A 15 7.05 70.83 -43.61
N GLN A 16 5.92 70.90 -42.90
CA GLN A 16 4.77 71.73 -43.27
C GLN A 16 5.09 73.22 -43.33
N ARG A 17 5.82 73.76 -42.35
CA ARG A 17 6.22 75.17 -42.31
C ARG A 17 7.26 75.51 -43.36
N ARG A 18 8.19 74.59 -43.65
CA ARG A 18 9.14 74.78 -44.76
C ARG A 18 8.44 74.74 -46.10
N LEU A 19 7.45 73.86 -46.23
CA LEU A 19 6.55 73.85 -47.36
C LEU A 19 5.83 75.22 -47.38
N ALA A 20 5.15 75.64 -46.31
CA ALA A 20 4.51 76.96 -46.11
C ALA A 20 5.38 78.19 -46.45
N GLN A 21 6.70 78.09 -46.29
CA GLN A 21 7.62 79.19 -46.63
C GLN A 21 8.01 79.22 -48.10
N TRP A 22 7.75 78.13 -48.81
CA TRP A 22 7.98 78.05 -50.23
C TRP A 22 6.77 78.57 -50.94
N ARG A 23 6.97 79.29 -52.04
CA ARG A 23 5.86 79.54 -52.96
C ARG A 23 5.23 78.18 -53.28
N ILE A 24 3.90 78.14 -53.26
CA ILE A 24 3.06 76.95 -53.32
C ILE A 24 3.61 75.79 -54.22
N GLY A 25 4.21 76.07 -55.37
CA GLY A 25 4.70 75.07 -56.35
C GLY A 25 5.93 74.21 -56.01
N VAL A 26 6.69 74.51 -54.96
CA VAL A 26 7.86 73.68 -54.56
C VAL A 26 7.43 72.53 -53.63
N ARG A 27 6.24 72.65 -53.03
CA ARG A 27 5.75 71.77 -51.96
C ARG A 27 5.31 70.38 -52.44
N LEU A 28 4.63 70.29 -53.59
CA LEU A 28 4.02 69.05 -54.10
C LEU A 28 5.01 67.99 -54.59
N ARG A 29 6.19 68.39 -55.09
CA ARG A 29 7.14 67.48 -55.74
C ARG A 29 7.95 66.61 -54.75
N ALA A 30 8.19 67.09 -53.54
CA ALA A 30 8.98 66.37 -52.53
C ALA A 30 8.21 65.20 -51.88
N ALA A 31 6.88 65.28 -51.81
CA ALA A 31 6.02 64.31 -51.14
C ALA A 31 5.99 62.93 -51.83
N PHE A 32 5.81 62.91 -53.15
CA PHE A 32 5.61 61.68 -53.92
C PHE A 32 6.89 60.84 -54.07
N ALA A 33 8.06 61.47 -54.10
CA ALA A 33 9.34 60.78 -54.28
C ALA A 33 9.71 59.88 -53.07
N GLY A 34 9.29 60.25 -51.86
CA GLY A 34 9.62 59.49 -50.64
C GLY A 34 8.82 58.19 -50.47
N LEU A 35 7.57 58.13 -50.96
CA LEU A 35 6.68 56.99 -50.77
C LEU A 35 7.12 55.75 -51.56
N LEU A 36 7.56 55.92 -52.81
CA LEU A 36 7.92 54.80 -53.70
C LEU A 36 9.17 54.02 -53.26
N LEU A 37 10.14 54.72 -52.65
CA LEU A 37 11.43 54.15 -52.27
C LEU A 37 11.33 53.07 -51.18
N VAL A 38 10.39 53.23 -50.24
CA VAL A 38 10.33 52.34 -49.07
C VAL A 38 9.48 51.10 -49.31
N THR A 39 8.49 51.18 -50.20
CA THR A 39 7.66 50.02 -50.57
C THR A 39 8.47 48.93 -51.28
N GLY A 40 9.47 49.30 -52.09
CA GLY A 40 10.36 48.35 -52.77
C GLY A 40 11.25 47.52 -51.84
N ALA A 41 11.70 48.09 -50.72
CA ALA A 41 12.55 47.38 -49.76
C ALA A 41 11.80 46.24 -49.03
N LEU A 42 10.48 46.36 -48.86
CA LEU A 42 9.65 45.44 -48.08
C LEU A 42 9.41 44.11 -48.80
N VAL A 43 9.31 44.13 -50.14
CA VAL A 43 9.08 42.94 -50.97
C VAL A 43 10.31 42.04 -51.04
N ALA A 44 11.52 42.62 -51.14
CA ALA A 44 12.77 41.86 -51.24
C ALA A 44 13.04 40.95 -50.01
N LEU A 45 12.66 41.41 -48.82
CA LEU A 45 12.84 40.68 -47.58
C LEU A 45 11.97 39.40 -47.50
N CYS A 46 10.76 39.44 -48.08
CA CYS A 46 9.81 38.34 -47.99
C CYS A 46 10.22 37.12 -48.84
N LEU A 47 10.74 37.37 -50.06
CA LEU A 47 11.16 36.31 -50.99
C LEU A 47 12.36 35.51 -50.47
N TYR A 48 13.32 36.17 -49.82
CA TYR A 48 14.50 35.51 -49.24
C TYR A 48 14.13 34.47 -48.18
N SER A 49 13.14 34.77 -47.33
CA SER A 49 12.70 33.87 -46.27
C SER A 49 12.07 32.58 -46.81
N MET A 50 11.38 32.64 -47.95
CA MET A 50 10.56 31.52 -48.45
C MET A 50 11.40 30.41 -49.10
N ASN A 51 12.47 30.77 -49.84
CA ASN A 51 13.37 29.81 -50.50
C ASN A 51 14.16 28.94 -49.51
N THR A 52 14.46 29.47 -48.32
CA THR A 52 15.19 28.74 -47.27
C THR A 52 14.37 27.57 -46.70
N ILE A 53 13.04 27.75 -46.62
CA ILE A 53 12.12 26.76 -46.04
C ILE A 53 11.89 25.58 -46.99
N GLU A 54 11.86 25.81 -48.30
CA GLU A 54 11.61 24.77 -49.31
C GLU A 54 12.73 23.71 -49.36
N GLN A 55 13.99 24.13 -49.28
CA GLN A 55 15.14 23.22 -49.28
C GLN A 55 15.14 22.27 -48.07
N GLN A 56 14.83 22.78 -46.87
CA GLN A 56 14.82 21.97 -45.65
C GLN A 56 13.71 20.89 -45.67
N MET A 57 12.62 21.12 -46.40
CA MET A 57 11.50 20.19 -46.44
C MET A 57 11.73 19.00 -47.40
N SER A 58 12.54 19.16 -48.44
CA SER A 58 12.82 18.12 -49.44
C SER A 58 13.65 16.95 -48.89
N ASP A 59 14.65 17.24 -48.05
CA ASP A 59 15.50 16.22 -47.40
C ASP A 59 14.69 15.31 -46.47
N ILE A 60 13.66 15.85 -45.80
CA ILE A 60 12.77 15.09 -44.92
C ILE A 60 11.89 14.13 -45.75
N VAL A 61 11.27 14.62 -46.83
CA VAL A 61 10.25 13.85 -47.56
C VAL A 61 10.83 12.80 -48.50
N VAL A 62 11.95 13.06 -49.16
CA VAL A 62 12.48 12.14 -50.19
C VAL A 62 13.53 11.19 -49.64
N ARG A 63 14.47 11.67 -48.82
CA ARG A 63 15.61 10.85 -48.36
C ARG A 63 15.31 10.17 -47.03
N ASN A 64 14.85 10.93 -46.04
CA ASN A 64 14.61 10.39 -44.70
C ASN A 64 13.39 9.47 -44.66
N ASN A 65 12.28 9.83 -45.29
CA ASN A 65 11.11 8.95 -45.31
C ASN A 65 11.31 7.69 -46.14
N HIS A 66 12.00 7.77 -47.29
CA HIS A 66 12.31 6.58 -48.10
C HIS A 66 13.27 5.64 -47.36
N LYS A 67 14.25 6.18 -46.62
CA LYS A 67 15.11 5.39 -45.73
C LYS A 67 14.28 4.66 -44.65
N THR A 68 13.35 5.35 -43.99
CA THR A 68 12.44 4.74 -43.01
C THR A 68 11.54 3.67 -43.65
N GLU A 69 11.02 3.92 -44.85
CA GLU A 69 10.19 2.97 -45.60
C GLU A 69 10.96 1.68 -45.95
N LEU A 70 12.20 1.79 -46.43
CA LEU A 70 13.05 0.63 -46.72
C LEU A 70 13.36 -0.19 -45.46
N LEU A 71 13.60 0.47 -44.31
CA LEU A 71 13.78 -0.20 -43.01
C LEU A 71 12.51 -0.95 -42.58
N HIS A 72 11.32 -0.36 -42.78
CA HIS A 72 10.05 -1.03 -42.54
C HIS A 72 9.83 -2.25 -43.46
N HIS A 73 10.22 -2.16 -44.74
CA HIS A 73 10.14 -3.29 -45.67
C HIS A 73 11.06 -4.44 -45.28
N LEU A 74 12.32 -4.14 -44.91
CA LEU A 74 13.25 -5.14 -44.37
C LEU A 74 12.62 -5.87 -43.16
N ARG A 75 12.10 -5.11 -42.20
CA ARG A 75 11.43 -5.65 -41.02
C ARG A 75 10.24 -6.54 -41.38
N SER A 76 9.39 -6.09 -42.30
CA SER A 76 8.19 -6.83 -42.73
C SER A 76 8.53 -8.16 -43.41
N VAL A 77 9.47 -8.15 -44.36
CA VAL A 77 9.92 -9.37 -45.06
C VAL A 77 10.52 -10.37 -44.08
N MET A 78 11.29 -9.89 -43.09
CA MET A 78 11.87 -10.75 -42.06
C MET A 78 10.80 -11.50 -41.27
N LEU A 79 9.73 -10.82 -40.83
CA LEU A 79 8.61 -11.47 -40.14
C LEU A 79 7.86 -12.46 -41.04
N SER A 80 7.69 -12.12 -42.32
CA SER A 80 7.03 -12.99 -43.29
C SER A 80 7.78 -14.31 -43.50
N GLN A 81 9.12 -14.28 -43.55
CA GLN A 81 9.94 -15.49 -43.64
C GLN A 81 9.71 -16.45 -42.46
N SER A 82 9.56 -15.93 -41.24
CA SER A 82 9.28 -16.78 -40.07
C SER A 82 7.97 -17.54 -40.21
N VAL A 83 6.94 -16.86 -40.73
CA VAL A 83 5.61 -17.44 -40.93
C VAL A 83 5.68 -18.48 -42.03
N THR A 84 6.27 -18.15 -43.19
CA THR A 84 6.38 -19.08 -44.33
C THR A 84 7.20 -20.34 -43.98
N VAL A 85 8.28 -20.21 -43.20
CA VAL A 85 9.04 -21.38 -42.71
C VAL A 85 8.21 -22.22 -41.75
N ARG A 86 7.44 -21.59 -40.86
CA ARG A 86 6.56 -22.33 -39.95
C ARG A 86 5.48 -23.08 -40.72
N ASP A 87 4.85 -22.43 -41.69
CA ASP A 87 3.80 -23.03 -42.51
C ASP A 87 4.37 -24.16 -43.38
N LEU A 88 5.57 -24.00 -43.94
CA LEU A 88 6.32 -25.08 -44.59
C LEU A 88 6.51 -26.31 -43.69
N ILE A 89 6.88 -26.09 -42.43
CA ILE A 89 7.15 -27.18 -41.47
C ILE A 89 5.85 -27.90 -41.05
N LEU A 90 4.75 -27.15 -40.92
CA LEU A 90 3.46 -27.69 -40.49
C LEU A 90 2.65 -28.30 -41.64
N GLU A 91 2.96 -27.95 -42.88
CA GLU A 91 2.31 -28.49 -44.06
C GLU A 91 2.56 -30.00 -44.17
N THR A 92 1.58 -30.74 -44.67
CA THR A 92 1.63 -32.20 -44.80
C THR A 92 1.61 -32.69 -46.25
N ILE A 93 1.30 -31.81 -47.21
CA ILE A 93 1.29 -32.12 -48.65
C ILE A 93 2.61 -31.67 -49.31
N ASP A 94 3.36 -32.59 -49.91
CA ASP A 94 4.72 -32.32 -50.40
C ASP A 94 4.81 -31.27 -51.53
N GLU A 95 3.83 -31.21 -52.44
CA GLU A 95 3.81 -30.19 -53.50
C GLU A 95 3.67 -28.78 -52.92
N GLN A 96 2.81 -28.62 -51.89
CA GLN A 96 2.66 -27.34 -51.19
C GLN A 96 3.88 -27.00 -50.32
N LYS A 97 4.56 -28.01 -49.76
CA LYS A 97 5.85 -27.77 -49.10
C LYS A 97 6.89 -27.23 -50.08
N GLN A 98 7.02 -27.81 -51.27
CA GLN A 98 7.98 -27.27 -52.25
C GLN A 98 7.62 -25.84 -52.65
N GLN A 99 6.33 -25.52 -52.76
CA GLN A 99 5.89 -24.16 -53.03
C GLN A 99 6.25 -23.19 -51.89
N HIS A 100 6.01 -23.55 -50.63
CA HIS A 100 6.41 -22.71 -49.49
C HIS A 100 7.94 -22.52 -49.41
N ALA A 101 8.72 -23.55 -49.71
CA ALA A 101 10.18 -23.44 -49.77
C ALA A 101 10.65 -22.48 -50.88
N ALA A 102 10.00 -22.51 -52.05
CA ALA A 102 10.29 -21.57 -53.13
C ALA A 102 9.94 -20.12 -52.75
N THR A 103 8.77 -19.89 -52.15
CA THR A 103 8.34 -18.56 -51.65
C THR A 103 9.33 -17.99 -50.64
N LEU A 104 9.85 -18.83 -49.74
CA LEU A 104 10.87 -18.41 -48.79
C LEU A 104 12.16 -17.93 -49.48
N GLY A 105 12.56 -18.61 -50.57
CA GLY A 105 13.71 -18.20 -51.39
C GLY A 105 13.52 -16.80 -52.00
N GLU A 106 12.34 -16.52 -52.53
CA GLU A 106 12.01 -15.19 -53.08
C GLU A 106 12.02 -14.10 -52.01
N GLN A 107 11.46 -14.37 -50.83
CA GLN A 107 11.46 -13.42 -49.71
C GLN A 107 12.88 -13.07 -49.25
N ARG A 108 13.81 -14.04 -49.22
CA ARG A 108 15.21 -13.76 -48.87
C ARG A 108 15.93 -12.91 -49.92
N ALA A 109 15.62 -13.11 -51.20
CA ALA A 109 16.14 -12.25 -52.25
C ALA A 109 15.65 -10.80 -52.09
N ALA A 110 14.36 -10.61 -51.79
CA ALA A 110 13.79 -9.29 -51.56
C ALA A 110 14.43 -8.57 -50.35
N TYR A 111 14.68 -9.28 -49.25
CA TYR A 111 15.34 -8.70 -48.08
C TYR A 111 16.73 -8.15 -48.44
N ARG A 112 17.54 -8.90 -49.20
CA ARG A 112 18.86 -8.42 -49.63
C ARG A 112 18.76 -7.18 -50.52
N ARG A 113 17.81 -7.15 -51.47
CA ARG A 113 17.64 -6.00 -52.38
C ARG A 113 17.34 -4.71 -51.63
N TYR A 114 16.37 -4.73 -50.71
CA TYR A 114 16.06 -3.54 -49.89
C TYR A 114 17.25 -3.14 -49.02
N GLY A 115 18.07 -4.11 -48.60
CA GLY A 115 19.25 -3.85 -47.81
C GLY A 115 20.34 -3.09 -48.56
N ASP A 116 20.55 -3.41 -49.83
CA ASP A 116 21.50 -2.70 -50.69
C ASP A 116 21.01 -1.27 -50.99
N GLU A 117 19.69 -1.09 -51.17
CA GLU A 117 19.07 0.21 -51.44
C GLU A 117 19.15 1.17 -50.23
N VAL A 118 19.03 0.66 -49.00
CA VAL A 118 19.05 1.51 -47.79
C VAL A 118 20.46 1.91 -47.34
N THR A 119 21.46 1.06 -47.59
CA THR A 119 22.85 1.26 -47.14
C THR A 119 23.45 2.63 -47.53
N PRO A 120 23.37 3.10 -48.79
CA PRO A 120 23.92 4.42 -49.16
C PRO A 120 23.17 5.60 -48.53
N LEU A 121 21.98 5.38 -47.96
CA LEU A 121 21.17 6.42 -47.32
C LEU A 121 21.52 6.60 -45.83
N LEU A 122 22.28 5.68 -45.22
CA LEU A 122 22.69 5.72 -43.81
C LEU A 122 23.94 6.58 -43.67
N VAL A 123 23.79 7.77 -43.07
CA VAL A 123 24.88 8.75 -42.91
C VAL A 123 25.25 8.94 -41.44
N ASP A 124 24.31 8.69 -40.53
CA ASP A 124 24.57 8.86 -39.11
C ASP A 124 25.48 7.74 -38.58
N PRO A 125 26.57 8.05 -37.85
CA PRO A 125 27.50 7.05 -37.36
C PRO A 125 26.86 6.00 -36.46
N GLU A 126 25.81 6.37 -35.70
CA GLU A 126 25.08 5.47 -34.82
C GLU A 126 24.14 4.57 -35.62
N GLU A 127 23.44 5.12 -36.64
CA GLU A 127 22.62 4.33 -37.57
C GLU A 127 23.44 3.32 -38.37
N GLN A 128 24.63 3.71 -38.83
CA GLN A 128 25.54 2.82 -39.56
C GLN A 128 26.00 1.65 -38.67
N ALA A 129 26.29 1.91 -37.39
CA ALA A 129 26.69 0.87 -36.45
C ALA A 129 25.55 -0.12 -36.16
N LEU A 130 24.32 0.36 -35.99
CA LEU A 130 23.14 -0.48 -35.78
C LEU A 130 22.82 -1.34 -37.00
N TYR A 131 22.92 -0.79 -38.21
CA TYR A 131 22.64 -1.54 -39.43
C TYR A 131 23.66 -2.67 -39.66
N ALA A 132 24.95 -2.40 -39.41
CA ALA A 132 25.99 -3.42 -39.51
C ALA A 132 25.75 -4.60 -38.54
N GLN A 133 25.22 -4.32 -37.33
CA GLN A 133 24.82 -5.34 -36.37
C GLN A 133 23.66 -6.21 -36.90
N ALA A 134 22.65 -5.59 -37.51
CA ALA A 134 21.52 -6.29 -38.11
C ALA A 134 21.96 -7.21 -39.26
N THR A 135 22.83 -6.72 -40.17
CA THR A 135 23.34 -7.52 -41.29
C THR A 135 24.12 -8.75 -40.81
N SER A 136 24.95 -8.61 -39.77
CA SER A 136 25.71 -9.72 -39.20
C SER A 136 24.80 -10.82 -38.62
N ALA A 137 23.75 -10.45 -37.90
CA ALA A 137 22.79 -11.41 -37.33
C ALA A 137 21.96 -12.12 -38.41
N MET A 138 21.58 -11.43 -39.49
CA MET A 138 20.77 -11.98 -40.59
C MET A 138 21.48 -13.14 -41.32
N ALA A 139 22.79 -13.05 -41.53
CA ALA A 139 23.55 -14.15 -42.15
C ALA A 139 23.46 -15.46 -41.34
N GLY A 140 23.40 -15.37 -40.01
CA GLY A 140 23.18 -16.52 -39.14
C GLY A 140 21.76 -17.09 -39.20
N VAL A 141 20.76 -16.25 -39.50
CA VAL A 141 19.36 -16.67 -39.69
C VAL A 141 19.22 -17.49 -40.98
N ASP A 142 19.78 -17.01 -42.10
CA ASP A 142 19.68 -17.70 -43.39
C ASP A 142 20.27 -19.12 -43.32
N GLN A 143 21.46 -19.27 -42.72
CA GLN A 143 22.10 -20.57 -42.53
C GLN A 143 21.24 -21.51 -41.68
N ALA A 144 20.58 -20.97 -40.65
CA ALA A 144 19.73 -21.77 -39.79
C ALA A 144 18.47 -22.26 -40.53
N LEU A 145 17.87 -21.38 -41.33
CA LEU A 145 16.64 -21.68 -42.05
C LEU A 145 16.86 -22.61 -43.24
N ASP A 146 18.00 -22.59 -43.94
CA ASP A 146 18.31 -23.57 -45.01
C ASP A 146 18.23 -25.01 -44.48
N LYS A 147 18.85 -25.26 -43.33
CA LYS A 147 18.83 -26.59 -42.71
C LYS A 147 17.43 -27.00 -42.26
N ALA A 148 16.63 -26.03 -41.79
CA ALA A 148 15.26 -26.27 -41.38
C ALA A 148 14.36 -26.62 -42.58
N VAL A 149 14.53 -25.96 -43.72
CA VAL A 149 13.80 -26.24 -44.97
C VAL A 149 14.10 -27.66 -45.46
N THR A 150 15.37 -28.08 -45.50
CA THR A 150 15.74 -29.45 -45.90
C THR A 150 15.07 -30.49 -45.00
N LEU A 151 15.16 -30.32 -43.67
CA LEU A 151 14.52 -31.24 -42.72
C LEU A 151 12.99 -31.30 -42.88
N ALA A 152 12.35 -30.18 -43.22
CA ALA A 152 10.91 -30.11 -43.43
C ALA A 152 10.46 -30.85 -44.70
N LEU A 153 11.23 -30.73 -45.79
CA LEU A 153 10.98 -31.43 -47.05
C LEU A 153 11.25 -32.94 -46.95
N ASP A 154 12.24 -33.35 -46.15
CA ASP A 154 12.51 -34.77 -45.85
C ASP A 154 11.50 -35.38 -44.85
N GLY A 155 10.45 -34.64 -44.46
CA GLY A 155 9.37 -35.11 -43.57
C GLY A 155 9.67 -35.06 -42.06
N GLN A 156 10.80 -34.49 -41.64
CA GLN A 156 11.24 -34.43 -40.24
C GLN A 156 10.85 -33.11 -39.54
N ALA A 157 9.55 -32.80 -39.51
CA ALA A 157 9.03 -31.51 -39.02
C ALA A 157 9.45 -31.17 -37.57
N ALA A 158 9.41 -32.13 -36.65
CA ALA A 158 9.75 -31.89 -35.23
C ALA A 158 11.21 -31.43 -35.05
N ALA A 159 12.15 -31.97 -35.84
CA ALA A 159 13.55 -31.57 -35.80
C ALA A 159 13.75 -30.16 -36.40
N ALA A 160 13.02 -29.83 -37.48
CA ALA A 160 13.04 -28.49 -38.09
C ALA A 160 12.55 -27.41 -37.10
N VAL A 161 11.47 -27.68 -36.35
CA VAL A 161 10.94 -26.74 -35.34
C VAL A 161 11.98 -26.41 -34.27
N VAL A 162 12.68 -27.42 -33.72
CA VAL A 162 13.70 -27.19 -32.69
C VAL A 162 14.82 -26.30 -33.22
N PHE A 163 15.22 -26.50 -34.47
CA PHE A 163 16.31 -25.74 -35.08
C PHE A 163 15.91 -24.28 -35.33
N VAL A 164 14.70 -24.02 -35.85
CA VAL A 164 14.17 -22.66 -36.01
C VAL A 164 14.07 -21.95 -34.66
N ASN A 165 13.48 -22.60 -33.64
CA ASN A 165 13.23 -21.96 -32.35
C ASN A 165 14.50 -21.69 -31.54
N ARG A 166 15.47 -22.63 -31.52
CA ARG A 166 16.69 -22.46 -30.73
C ARG A 166 17.76 -21.64 -31.43
N ARG A 167 17.80 -21.61 -32.77
CA ARG A 167 18.89 -20.97 -33.52
C ARG A 167 18.44 -19.76 -34.35
N ALA A 168 17.42 -19.89 -35.19
CA ALA A 168 16.97 -18.78 -36.03
C ALA A 168 16.23 -17.69 -35.23
N GLY A 169 15.36 -18.09 -34.30
CA GLY A 169 14.49 -17.18 -33.54
C GLY A 169 15.19 -16.09 -32.71
N PRO A 170 16.24 -16.39 -31.92
CA PRO A 170 16.98 -15.37 -31.17
C PRO A 170 17.72 -14.38 -32.08
N LEU A 171 18.34 -14.86 -33.15
CA LEU A 171 19.07 -14.01 -34.11
C LEU A 171 18.11 -13.11 -34.90
N GLN A 172 16.93 -13.63 -35.24
CA GLN A 172 15.89 -12.85 -35.89
C GLN A 172 15.37 -11.70 -35.03
N ARG A 173 15.19 -11.91 -33.72
CA ARG A 173 14.83 -10.83 -32.79
C ARG A 173 15.88 -9.73 -32.75
N GLN A 174 17.17 -10.12 -32.76
CA GLN A 174 18.26 -9.15 -32.78
C GLN A 174 18.24 -8.28 -34.05
N VAL A 175 17.91 -8.84 -35.21
CA VAL A 175 17.72 -8.08 -36.45
C VAL A 175 16.56 -7.10 -36.32
N LEU A 176 15.41 -7.56 -35.80
CA LEU A 176 14.20 -6.73 -35.66
C LEU A 176 14.41 -5.56 -34.69
N ASP A 177 15.03 -5.79 -33.53
CA ASP A 177 15.28 -4.75 -32.53
C ASP A 177 16.20 -3.65 -33.06
N ALA A 178 17.24 -4.03 -33.82
CA ALA A 178 18.15 -3.07 -34.45
C ALA A 178 17.40 -2.21 -35.48
N LEU A 179 16.58 -2.83 -36.34
CA LEU A 179 15.76 -2.09 -37.31
C LEU A 179 14.72 -1.18 -36.64
N ASP A 180 14.04 -1.66 -35.59
CA ASP A 180 13.04 -0.86 -34.85
C ASP A 180 13.69 0.35 -34.16
N THR A 181 14.88 0.18 -33.59
CA THR A 181 15.63 1.29 -32.98
C THR A 181 16.00 2.34 -34.03
N MET A 182 16.47 1.91 -35.20
CA MET A 182 16.80 2.84 -36.29
C MET A 182 15.56 3.58 -36.82
N ILE A 183 14.42 2.88 -36.94
CA ILE A 183 13.14 3.50 -37.34
C ILE A 183 12.74 4.58 -36.31
N ASP A 184 12.80 4.28 -35.01
CA ASP A 184 12.44 5.22 -33.95
C ASP A 184 13.36 6.45 -33.91
N MET A 185 14.68 6.25 -34.10
CA MET A 185 15.65 7.35 -34.20
C MET A 185 15.29 8.27 -35.36
N GLN A 186 14.99 7.70 -36.53
CA GLN A 186 14.66 8.49 -37.71
C GLN A 186 13.31 9.23 -37.55
N GLN A 187 12.32 8.61 -36.90
CA GLN A 187 11.02 9.25 -36.63
C GLN A 187 11.15 10.46 -35.68
N LYS A 188 11.97 10.35 -34.62
CA LYS A 188 12.22 11.47 -33.69
C LYS A 188 12.95 12.63 -34.36
N LEU A 189 13.94 12.34 -35.20
CA LEU A 189 14.69 13.37 -35.92
C LEU A 189 13.78 14.17 -36.87
N ASN A 190 12.87 13.49 -37.56
CA ASN A 190 11.89 14.15 -38.44
C ASN A 190 10.94 15.07 -37.66
N GLN A 191 10.48 14.68 -36.46
CA GLN A 191 9.58 15.51 -35.64
C GLN A 191 10.25 16.79 -35.11
N LEU A 192 11.51 16.72 -34.68
CA LEU A 192 12.22 17.89 -34.17
C LEU A 192 12.48 18.93 -35.27
N THR A 193 12.81 18.48 -36.48
CA THR A 193 13.07 19.35 -37.62
C THR A 193 11.82 20.11 -38.07
N LEU A 194 10.63 19.48 -37.99
CA LEU A 194 9.35 20.12 -38.31
C LEU A 194 8.99 21.30 -37.40
N LEU A 195 9.31 21.21 -36.10
CA LEU A 195 9.00 22.25 -35.12
C LEU A 195 9.86 23.51 -35.32
N ASP A 196 11.14 23.34 -35.67
CA ASP A 196 12.06 24.47 -35.85
C ASP A 196 11.69 25.33 -37.06
N VAL A 197 11.29 24.70 -38.18
CA VAL A 197 10.78 25.40 -39.38
C VAL A 197 9.54 26.24 -39.06
N GLY A 198 8.65 25.73 -38.18
CA GLY A 198 7.45 26.44 -37.74
C GLY A 198 7.73 27.72 -36.93
N HIS A 199 8.79 27.71 -36.11
CA HIS A 199 9.16 28.90 -35.34
C HIS A 199 9.80 29.98 -36.21
N GLN A 200 10.62 29.60 -37.19
CA GLN A 200 11.28 30.56 -38.08
C GLN A 200 10.30 31.28 -39.01
N THR A 201 9.30 30.57 -39.55
CA THR A 201 8.23 31.15 -40.39
C THR A 201 7.42 32.21 -39.66
N ALA A 202 6.99 31.93 -38.43
CA ALA A 202 6.19 32.85 -37.63
C ALA A 202 6.97 34.11 -37.20
N ALA A 203 8.29 34.01 -37.04
CA ALA A 203 9.14 35.15 -36.72
C ALA A 203 9.27 36.13 -37.90
N ALA A 204 9.53 35.61 -39.12
CA ALA A 204 9.66 36.43 -40.32
C ALA A 204 8.38 37.22 -40.66
N GLY A 205 7.20 36.59 -40.52
CA GLY A 205 5.92 37.23 -40.84
C GLY A 205 5.58 38.45 -39.96
N ARG A 206 5.91 38.41 -38.66
CA ARG A 206 5.63 39.51 -37.73
C ARG A 206 6.43 40.78 -38.06
N VAL A 207 7.66 40.63 -38.53
CA VAL A 207 8.52 41.76 -38.89
C VAL A 207 7.96 42.51 -40.12
N THR A 208 7.48 41.78 -41.12
CA THR A 208 6.96 42.34 -42.37
C THR A 208 5.70 43.18 -42.16
N VAL A 209 4.74 42.71 -41.35
CA VAL A 209 3.49 43.44 -41.07
C VAL A 209 3.75 44.73 -40.30
N ALA A 210 4.68 44.69 -39.33
CA ALA A 210 5.04 45.87 -38.54
C ALA A 210 5.58 47.01 -39.41
N LEU A 211 6.39 46.71 -40.42
CA LEU A 211 6.98 47.72 -41.30
C LEU A 211 5.95 48.36 -42.25
N ALA A 212 4.97 47.58 -42.71
CA ALA A 212 3.93 48.06 -43.63
C ALA A 212 3.01 49.11 -42.99
N LEU A 213 2.63 48.90 -41.73
CA LEU A 213 1.77 49.82 -40.97
C LEU A 213 2.43 51.19 -40.75
N VAL A 214 3.76 51.22 -40.64
CA VAL A 214 4.51 52.47 -40.49
C VAL A 214 4.43 53.34 -41.74
N LEU A 215 4.41 52.75 -42.93
CA LEU A 215 4.47 53.50 -44.20
C LEU A 215 3.16 54.18 -44.61
N PHE A 216 2.04 53.49 -44.43
CA PHE A 216 0.74 54.04 -44.78
C PHE A 216 0.44 55.30 -43.95
N GLY A 217 0.81 55.25 -42.67
CA GLY A 217 0.76 56.40 -41.79
C GLY A 217 1.59 57.57 -42.32
N LEU A 218 2.78 57.32 -42.86
CA LEU A 218 3.63 58.41 -43.35
C LEU A 218 3.05 59.11 -44.60
N GLY A 219 2.44 58.36 -45.52
CA GLY A 219 1.92 58.87 -46.79
C GLY A 219 0.65 59.72 -46.65
N TRP A 220 -0.31 59.26 -45.85
CA TRP A 220 -1.55 60.00 -45.55
C TRP A 220 -1.26 61.37 -44.96
N VAL A 221 -0.18 61.43 -44.19
CA VAL A 221 0.24 62.64 -43.52
C VAL A 221 0.65 63.70 -44.52
N VAL A 222 1.39 63.41 -45.58
CA VAL A 222 1.94 64.47 -46.45
C VAL A 222 0.88 65.14 -47.33
N ALA A 223 -0.12 64.41 -47.81
CA ALA A 223 -1.16 64.95 -48.70
C ALA A 223 -2.04 66.01 -48.01
N LEU A 224 -2.34 65.80 -46.73
CA LEU A 224 -3.09 66.74 -45.89
C LEU A 224 -2.32 68.05 -45.63
N LEU A 225 -1.01 68.07 -45.86
CA LEU A 225 -0.17 69.23 -45.54
C LEU A 225 -0.26 70.36 -46.55
N ILE A 226 -0.64 70.06 -47.80
CA ILE A 226 -0.47 70.98 -48.92
C ILE A 226 -1.78 71.71 -49.25
N THR A 227 -2.90 71.00 -49.36
CA THR A 227 -4.19 71.60 -49.75
C THR A 227 -4.70 72.64 -48.74
N ARG A 228 -4.41 72.42 -47.45
CA ARG A 228 -4.73 73.35 -46.35
C ARG A 228 -3.95 74.67 -46.35
N SER A 229 -3.06 74.90 -47.32
CA SER A 229 -2.10 76.01 -47.22
C SER A 229 -2.41 77.24 -48.08
N ILE A 230 -3.58 77.33 -48.76
CA ILE A 230 -3.82 78.36 -49.81
C ILE A 230 -5.20 79.03 -49.73
N THR A 231 -6.28 78.29 -49.53
CA THR A 231 -7.65 78.84 -49.63
C THR A 231 -8.14 79.52 -48.35
N ASP A 232 -7.52 79.20 -47.23
CA ASP A 232 -7.92 79.64 -45.90
C ASP A 232 -7.56 81.11 -45.54
N PRO A 233 -6.50 81.77 -46.10
CA PRO A 233 -6.12 83.14 -45.72
C PRO A 233 -7.00 84.27 -46.24
N LEU A 234 -7.61 84.15 -47.41
CA LEU A 234 -8.21 85.32 -48.10
C LEU A 234 -9.63 85.65 -47.64
N ALA A 235 -10.44 84.64 -47.34
CA ALA A 235 -11.81 84.82 -46.83
C ALA A 235 -11.85 85.32 -45.37
N VAL A 236 -10.68 85.46 -44.76
CA VAL A 236 -10.47 85.68 -43.35
C VAL A 236 -10.39 87.18 -43.02
N ALA A 237 -9.83 87.99 -43.92
CA ALA A 237 -9.67 89.43 -43.71
C ALA A 237 -10.99 90.19 -43.59
N ALA A 238 -11.94 89.86 -44.46
CA ALA A 238 -13.25 90.52 -44.52
C ALA A 238 -14.13 90.22 -43.30
N ARG A 239 -13.97 89.04 -42.70
CA ARG A 239 -14.70 88.65 -41.48
C ARG A 239 -14.15 89.36 -40.24
N MET A 240 -12.83 89.52 -40.15
CA MET A 240 -12.16 90.14 -39.01
C MET A 240 -12.64 91.58 -38.73
N ALA A 241 -12.81 92.39 -39.77
CA ALA A 241 -13.24 93.79 -39.62
C ALA A 241 -14.70 93.95 -39.14
N ALA A 242 -15.60 93.07 -39.58
CA ALA A 242 -17.01 93.09 -39.20
C ALA A 242 -17.26 92.57 -37.77
N ASN A 243 -16.38 91.67 -37.31
CA ASN A 243 -16.46 91.10 -35.96
C ASN A 243 -16.03 92.12 -34.90
N ILE A 244 -14.92 92.83 -35.12
CA ILE A 244 -14.40 93.85 -34.18
C ILE A 244 -15.48 94.90 -33.81
N ALA A 245 -16.28 95.35 -34.77
CA ALA A 245 -17.32 96.37 -34.55
C ALA A 245 -18.53 95.90 -33.71
N ARG A 246 -18.77 94.58 -33.61
CA ARG A 246 -19.87 93.99 -32.81
C ARG A 246 -19.44 93.55 -31.41
N GLY A 247 -18.20 93.88 -31.01
CA GLY A 247 -17.59 93.33 -29.80
C GLY A 247 -17.10 91.89 -29.96
N GLU A 248 -17.22 91.31 -31.17
CA GLU A 248 -16.65 90.02 -31.54
C GLU A 248 -15.17 90.26 -31.90
N LEU A 249 -14.36 90.58 -30.89
CA LEU A 249 -12.93 90.84 -31.04
C LEU A 249 -12.17 89.53 -31.20
N ASP A 250 -12.52 88.71 -32.19
CA ASP A 250 -11.87 87.41 -32.28
C ASP A 250 -10.54 87.57 -33.02
N ALA A 251 -9.42 87.71 -32.28
CA ALA A 251 -8.04 87.84 -32.78
C ALA A 251 -7.62 86.76 -33.78
N GLN A 252 -8.50 85.81 -34.02
CA GLN A 252 -8.39 84.86 -35.08
C GLN A 252 -8.81 85.51 -36.39
N THR A 253 -7.96 86.40 -36.87
CA THR A 253 -7.07 85.92 -37.91
C THR A 253 -5.80 86.75 -38.14
N LEU A 254 -4.78 86.56 -37.29
CA LEU A 254 -3.40 86.56 -37.78
C LEU A 254 -3.08 85.18 -38.31
N GLN A 255 -3.37 84.97 -39.58
CA GLN A 255 -2.52 84.02 -40.26
C GLN A 255 -1.14 84.67 -40.38
N THR A 256 -0.06 83.92 -40.28
CA THR A 256 1.12 84.31 -41.06
C THR A 256 0.72 84.08 -42.50
N PHE A 257 -0.07 84.99 -43.05
CA PHE A 257 0.42 85.90 -44.03
C PHE A 257 1.82 85.55 -44.44
N ASP A 258 1.86 84.67 -45.42
CA ASP A 258 3.07 84.29 -46.10
C ASP A 258 3.80 85.59 -46.47
N ARG A 259 5.09 85.52 -46.76
CA ARG A 259 5.84 86.69 -47.28
C ARG A 259 5.40 87.02 -48.73
N ASP A 260 4.14 86.79 -48.96
CA ASP A 260 3.39 86.78 -50.17
C ASP A 260 2.30 87.83 -50.04
N GLU A 261 1.53 87.91 -51.09
CA GLU A 261 0.71 89.04 -51.39
C GLU A 261 -0.55 89.10 -50.51
N VAL A 262 -0.95 87.98 -49.91
CA VAL A 262 -2.11 87.91 -49.00
C VAL A 262 -1.71 88.35 -47.59
N GLY A 263 -0.41 88.44 -47.34
CA GLY A 263 0.09 88.54 -46.01
C GLY A 263 0.16 89.92 -45.35
N ASP A 264 0.48 90.95 -46.10
CA ASP A 264 0.72 92.26 -45.50
C ASP A 264 -0.58 92.95 -45.03
N LEU A 265 -1.67 92.82 -45.78
CA LEU A 265 -2.96 93.48 -45.52
C LEU A 265 -3.59 93.06 -44.19
N LEU A 266 -3.61 91.77 -43.94
CA LEU A 266 -4.22 91.24 -42.75
C LEU A 266 -3.36 91.52 -41.49
N ARG A 267 -2.05 91.73 -41.62
CA ARG A 267 -1.15 92.07 -40.49
C ARG A 267 -1.58 93.37 -39.80
N SER A 268 -1.85 94.43 -40.56
CA SER A 268 -2.24 95.74 -40.02
C SER A 268 -3.63 95.74 -39.38
N MET A 269 -4.60 95.00 -39.94
CA MET A 269 -5.92 94.87 -39.31
C MET A 269 -5.84 94.08 -38.02
N THR A 270 -4.87 93.19 -37.92
CA THR A 270 -4.75 92.40 -36.70
C THR A 270 -3.95 93.07 -35.61
N ASP A 271 -3.03 94.00 -35.88
CA ASP A 271 -2.38 94.75 -34.78
C ASP A 271 -3.41 95.58 -33.97
N MET A 272 -4.42 96.14 -34.63
CA MET A 272 -5.54 96.86 -33.99
C MET A 272 -6.42 95.90 -33.18
N GLN A 273 -6.79 94.76 -33.76
CA GLN A 273 -7.55 93.73 -33.06
C GLN A 273 -6.77 93.18 -31.86
N GLN A 274 -5.47 92.91 -32.03
CA GLN A 274 -4.59 92.36 -31.00
C GLN A 274 -4.51 93.25 -29.78
N MET A 275 -4.58 94.57 -29.88
CA MET A 275 -4.53 95.40 -28.67
C MET A 275 -5.81 95.29 -27.85
N LEU A 276 -6.97 95.28 -28.51
CA LEU A 276 -8.26 95.07 -27.87
C LEU A 276 -8.38 93.65 -27.30
N VAL A 277 -7.90 92.67 -28.06
CA VAL A 277 -7.86 91.28 -27.65
C VAL A 277 -6.89 91.07 -26.52
N ARG A 278 -5.66 91.58 -26.54
CA ARG A 278 -4.73 91.44 -25.42
C ARG A 278 -5.28 92.01 -24.12
N PHE A 279 -6.12 93.05 -24.19
CA PHE A 279 -6.76 93.60 -23.00
C PHE A 279 -7.91 92.71 -22.49
N VAL A 280 -8.81 92.29 -23.39
CA VAL A 280 -9.90 91.35 -23.07
C VAL A 280 -9.32 90.01 -22.64
N GLU A 281 -8.35 89.45 -23.35
CA GLU A 281 -7.58 88.27 -22.99
C GLU A 281 -6.89 88.44 -21.66
N SER A 282 -6.20 89.54 -21.38
CA SER A 282 -5.56 89.65 -20.06
C SER A 282 -6.62 89.60 -18.93
N GLN A 283 -7.78 90.22 -19.16
CA GLN A 283 -8.91 90.20 -18.21
C GLN A 283 -9.59 88.83 -18.14
N THR A 284 -9.92 88.24 -19.29
CA THR A 284 -10.54 86.91 -19.45
C THR A 284 -9.58 85.84 -19.00
N GLU A 285 -8.27 85.96 -19.20
CA GLU A 285 -7.25 85.01 -18.76
C GLU A 285 -7.11 85.08 -17.26
N MET A 286 -7.19 86.27 -16.67
CA MET A 286 -7.31 86.36 -15.22
C MET A 286 -8.64 85.77 -14.74
N ALA A 287 -9.77 86.13 -15.34
CA ALA A 287 -11.10 85.64 -14.95
C ALA A 287 -11.27 84.13 -15.17
N GLN A 288 -10.72 83.59 -16.25
CA GLN A 288 -10.75 82.20 -16.66
C GLN A 288 -9.72 81.42 -15.88
N ALA A 289 -8.50 81.92 -15.69
CA ALA A 289 -7.58 81.32 -14.72
C ALA A 289 -8.26 81.23 -13.35
N HIS A 290 -9.02 82.23 -12.92
CA HIS A 290 -9.75 82.16 -11.66
C HIS A 290 -10.95 81.20 -11.70
N ALA A 291 -11.72 81.17 -12.79
CA ALA A 291 -12.83 80.21 -12.99
C ALA A 291 -12.33 78.76 -13.09
N GLU A 292 -11.10 78.57 -13.58
CA GLU A 292 -10.37 77.30 -13.63
C GLU A 292 -9.58 77.01 -12.34
N GLY A 293 -9.65 77.90 -11.35
CA GLY A 293 -8.99 77.72 -10.05
C GLY A 293 -7.52 78.13 -9.96
N ARG A 294 -6.87 78.56 -11.05
CA ARG A 294 -5.58 79.27 -11.06
C ARG A 294 -5.72 80.72 -10.61
N ILE A 295 -6.23 80.88 -9.40
CA ILE A 295 -6.62 82.16 -8.82
C ILE A 295 -5.44 83.12 -8.58
N SER A 296 -4.16 82.70 -8.64
CA SER A 296 -3.03 83.62 -8.43
C SER A 296 -2.67 84.49 -9.64
N GLN A 297 -3.34 84.28 -10.77
CA GLN A 297 -3.07 85.02 -12.00
C GLN A 297 -3.43 86.50 -11.85
N ARG A 298 -2.64 87.35 -12.49
CA ARG A 298 -2.86 88.79 -12.55
C ARG A 298 -2.79 89.24 -14.00
N MET A 299 -3.55 90.26 -14.36
CA MET A 299 -3.41 90.98 -15.62
C MET A 299 -1.99 91.56 -15.74
N VAL A 300 -1.33 91.36 -16.87
CA VAL A 300 0.03 91.83 -17.09
C VAL A 300 -0.01 93.26 -17.61
N VAL A 301 0.47 94.22 -16.82
CA VAL A 301 0.24 95.67 -17.06
C VAL A 301 1.16 96.29 -18.12
N THR A 302 2.37 95.74 -18.30
CA THR A 302 3.48 96.26 -19.12
C THR A 302 3.19 96.50 -20.62
N PRO A 303 2.43 95.64 -21.34
CA PRO A 303 2.17 95.75 -22.78
C PRO A 303 1.19 96.85 -23.15
N PHE A 304 0.44 97.37 -22.18
CA PHE A 304 -0.58 98.37 -22.39
C PHE A 304 -0.01 99.77 -22.26
N ALA A 305 -0.55 100.72 -23.03
CA ALA A 305 -0.22 102.13 -22.97
C ALA A 305 -1.50 102.97 -22.93
N GLY A 306 -1.44 104.13 -22.28
CA GLY A 306 -2.62 104.97 -22.06
C GLY A 306 -3.69 104.24 -21.24
N VAL A 307 -4.95 104.41 -21.64
CA VAL A 307 -6.15 103.99 -20.88
C VAL A 307 -6.19 102.48 -20.58
N TYR A 308 -5.65 101.61 -21.45
CA TYR A 308 -5.63 100.16 -21.21
C TYR A 308 -4.74 99.73 -20.03
N ARG A 309 -3.72 100.53 -19.67
CA ARG A 309 -2.80 100.21 -18.57
C ARG A 309 -3.43 100.41 -17.19
N ASP A 310 -4.14 101.53 -17.02
CA ASP A 310 -4.76 101.90 -15.75
C ASP A 310 -5.85 100.89 -15.36
N MET A 311 -6.66 100.46 -16.33
CA MET A 311 -7.69 99.45 -16.10
C MET A 311 -7.14 98.09 -15.65
N ALA A 312 -6.00 97.64 -16.21
CA ALA A 312 -5.40 96.36 -15.85
C ALA A 312 -4.87 96.34 -14.41
N THR A 313 -4.38 97.47 -13.90
CA THR A 313 -3.78 97.56 -12.56
C THR A 313 -4.83 97.41 -11.46
N SER A 314 -5.96 98.11 -11.56
CA SER A 314 -7.02 98.07 -10.55
C SER A 314 -7.69 96.68 -10.42
N ILE A 315 -7.82 95.94 -11.53
CA ILE A 315 -8.39 94.58 -11.53
C ILE A 315 -7.53 93.61 -10.70
N ASN A 316 -6.20 93.78 -10.71
CA ASN A 316 -5.26 92.92 -10.00
C ASN A 316 -5.34 93.03 -8.47
N GLU A 317 -5.44 94.25 -7.97
CA GLU A 317 -5.48 94.51 -6.53
C GLU A 317 -6.74 93.93 -5.90
N LEU A 318 -7.88 94.08 -6.57
CA LEU A 318 -9.15 93.53 -6.11
C LEU A 318 -9.08 92.01 -5.96
N ALA A 319 -8.57 91.31 -6.97
CA ALA A 319 -8.56 89.86 -6.90
C ALA A 319 -7.54 89.33 -5.87
N ALA A 320 -6.40 90.00 -5.70
CA ALA A 320 -5.38 89.63 -4.71
C ALA A 320 -5.94 89.47 -3.29
N SER A 321 -6.83 90.37 -2.89
CA SER A 321 -7.47 90.35 -1.58
C SER A 321 -8.32 89.07 -1.37
N HIS A 322 -9.15 88.69 -2.34
CA HIS A 322 -10.01 87.51 -2.24
C HIS A 322 -9.25 86.18 -2.24
N ILE A 323 -8.17 86.09 -3.01
CA ILE A 323 -7.34 84.88 -3.11
C ILE A 323 -6.64 84.56 -1.79
N ALA A 324 -6.14 85.58 -1.10
CA ALA A 324 -5.43 85.40 0.15
C ALA A 324 -6.29 84.66 1.19
N VAL A 325 -7.59 84.98 1.24
CA VAL A 325 -8.57 84.30 2.10
C VAL A 325 -8.81 82.86 1.64
N GLN A 326 -8.99 82.61 0.34
CA GLN A 326 -9.17 81.25 -0.20
C GLN A 326 -7.96 80.34 0.08
N GLN A 327 -6.74 80.84 -0.04
CA GLN A 327 -5.52 80.06 0.23
C GLN A 327 -5.38 79.69 1.72
N LYS A 328 -5.77 80.58 2.64
CA LYS A 328 -5.81 80.26 4.08
C LYS A 328 -6.77 79.08 4.36
N CYS A 329 -7.96 79.07 3.74
CA CYS A 329 -8.92 77.97 3.86
C CYS A 329 -8.38 76.64 3.30
N VAL A 330 -7.76 76.66 2.10
CA VAL A 330 -7.19 75.46 1.47
C VAL A 330 -6.06 74.86 2.30
N ALA A 331 -5.19 75.70 2.87
CA ALA A 331 -4.09 75.22 3.72
C ALA A 331 -4.62 74.40 4.90
N ILE A 332 -5.58 74.95 5.66
CA ILE A 332 -6.20 74.27 6.81
C ILE A 332 -6.95 72.99 6.38
N MET A 333 -7.75 73.05 5.31
CA MET A 333 -8.44 71.85 4.78
C MET A 333 -7.46 70.75 4.35
N GLY A 334 -6.29 71.12 3.80
CA GLY A 334 -5.25 70.17 3.42
C GLY A 334 -4.64 69.41 4.60
N HIS A 335 -4.53 70.05 5.77
CA HIS A 335 -4.14 69.35 7.00
C HIS A 335 -5.24 68.34 7.40
N TYR A 336 -6.51 68.76 7.41
CA TYR A 336 -7.62 67.89 7.80
C TYR A 336 -7.80 66.68 6.88
N ALA A 337 -7.65 66.84 5.55
CA ALA A 337 -7.78 65.75 4.59
C ALA A 337 -6.71 64.64 4.76
N ARG A 338 -5.54 64.97 5.34
CA ARG A 338 -4.48 64.01 5.70
C ARG A 338 -4.67 63.41 7.10
N GLY A 339 -5.72 63.82 7.82
CA GLY A 339 -5.99 63.41 9.20
C GLY A 339 -5.26 64.23 10.29
N ASP A 340 -4.53 65.28 9.92
CA ASP A 340 -3.86 66.18 10.88
C ASP A 340 -4.82 67.29 11.32
N LEU A 341 -5.49 67.07 12.45
CA LEU A 341 -6.52 67.97 12.99
C LEU A 341 -5.95 68.93 14.06
N SER A 342 -4.63 69.07 14.18
CA SER A 342 -4.00 69.90 15.22
C SER A 342 -4.00 71.42 14.91
N HIS A 343 -4.18 71.80 13.65
CA HIS A 343 -4.10 73.19 13.19
C HIS A 343 -5.46 73.92 13.29
N GLU A 344 -5.46 75.21 13.69
CA GLU A 344 -6.66 76.05 13.87
C GLU A 344 -6.65 77.28 12.95
N MET A 345 -7.82 77.73 12.49
CA MET A 345 -7.97 78.90 11.62
C MET A 345 -8.11 80.21 12.42
N GLU A 346 -7.41 81.26 11.99
CA GLU A 346 -7.51 82.63 12.52
C GLU A 346 -8.92 83.25 12.26
N VAL A 347 -9.36 84.16 13.14
CA VAL A 347 -10.67 84.86 13.02
C VAL A 347 -10.60 86.01 12.01
N LEU A 348 -11.38 85.93 10.92
CA LEU A 348 -11.42 86.96 9.85
C LEU A 348 -12.42 88.10 10.16
N PRO A 349 -12.18 89.35 9.70
CA PRO A 349 -13.04 90.50 10.00
C PRO A 349 -14.30 90.59 9.10
N GLY A 350 -15.34 91.27 9.60
CA GLY A 350 -16.56 91.57 8.83
C GLY A 350 -17.36 90.32 8.42
N GLU A 351 -17.94 90.33 7.22
CA GLU A 351 -18.71 89.19 6.69
C GLU A 351 -17.86 87.92 6.46
N GLN A 352 -16.52 88.03 6.46
CA GLN A 352 -15.63 86.88 6.29
C GLN A 352 -15.53 85.98 7.55
N SER A 353 -15.95 86.44 8.73
CA SER A 353 -15.91 85.64 9.99
C SER A 353 -16.67 84.31 9.89
N ALA A 354 -17.72 84.26 9.07
CA ALA A 354 -18.51 83.05 8.83
C ALA A 354 -17.67 81.87 8.28
N LEU A 355 -16.59 82.16 7.55
CA LEU A 355 -15.66 81.13 7.05
C LEU A 355 -14.85 80.51 8.19
N SER A 356 -14.36 81.32 9.14
CA SER A 356 -13.60 80.84 10.31
C SER A 356 -14.46 79.96 11.22
N ASP A 357 -15.71 80.37 11.49
CA ASP A 357 -16.64 79.62 12.33
C ASP A 357 -16.98 78.25 11.73
N THR A 358 -17.21 78.20 10.41
CA THR A 358 -17.52 76.96 9.68
C THR A 358 -16.35 75.97 9.74
N MET A 359 -15.11 76.44 9.53
CA MET A 359 -13.91 75.58 9.59
C MET A 359 -13.66 74.99 10.98
N SER A 360 -13.95 75.75 12.04
CA SER A 360 -13.84 75.26 13.43
C SER A 360 -14.82 74.13 13.72
N GLN A 361 -16.06 74.25 13.23
CA GLN A 361 -17.08 73.19 13.36
C GLN A 361 -16.69 71.91 12.60
N VAL A 362 -16.16 72.02 11.37
CA VAL A 362 -15.68 70.88 10.59
C VAL A 362 -14.57 70.12 11.34
N ARG A 363 -13.58 70.84 11.90
CA ARG A 363 -12.49 70.24 12.70
C ARG A 363 -13.04 69.43 13.86
N SER A 364 -13.91 70.06 14.66
CA SER A 364 -14.49 69.45 15.87
C SER A 364 -15.25 68.16 15.55
N LYS A 365 -16.05 68.15 14.47
CA LYS A 365 -16.80 66.95 14.05
C LYS A 365 -15.89 65.82 13.56
N LEU A 366 -14.85 66.12 12.78
CA LEU A 366 -13.87 65.12 12.32
C LEU A 366 -13.07 64.52 13.49
N GLN A 367 -12.66 65.34 14.46
CA GLN A 367 -11.96 64.86 15.66
C GLN A 367 -12.84 63.91 16.48
N ALA A 368 -14.12 64.25 16.66
CA ALA A 368 -15.07 63.44 17.41
C ALA A 368 -15.29 62.05 16.78
N VAL A 369 -15.43 61.97 15.45
CA VAL A 369 -15.62 60.69 14.74
C VAL A 369 -14.36 59.82 14.83
N ASN A 370 -13.18 60.41 14.59
CA ASN A 370 -11.92 59.67 14.62
C ASN A 370 -11.63 59.10 16.02
N ALA A 371 -11.88 59.89 17.07
CA ALA A 371 -11.74 59.43 18.44
C ALA A 371 -12.63 58.22 18.75
N GLU A 372 -13.89 58.24 18.27
CA GLU A 372 -14.82 57.14 18.51
C GLU A 372 -14.45 55.87 17.73
N LEU A 373 -14.01 56.00 16.47
CA LEU A 373 -13.52 54.85 15.68
C LEU A 373 -12.29 54.21 16.33
N LEU A 374 -11.29 55.01 16.72
CA LEU A 374 -10.08 54.51 17.38
C LEU A 374 -10.40 53.82 18.71
N ARG A 375 -11.36 54.34 19.48
CA ARG A 375 -11.81 53.70 20.72
C ARG A 375 -12.34 52.28 20.46
N LEU A 376 -13.26 52.13 19.51
CA LEU A 376 -13.84 50.82 19.17
C LEU A 376 -12.81 49.85 18.60
N VAL A 377 -11.91 50.32 17.74
CA VAL A 377 -10.83 49.49 17.18
C VAL A 377 -9.84 49.04 18.25
N GLN A 378 -9.47 49.92 19.20
CA GLN A 378 -8.59 49.54 20.31
C GLN A 378 -9.24 48.51 21.24
N GLN A 379 -10.55 48.63 21.50
CA GLN A 379 -11.28 47.62 22.29
C GLN A 379 -11.33 46.28 21.57
N ALA A 380 -11.66 46.26 20.28
CA ALA A 380 -11.62 45.03 19.47
C ALA A 380 -10.22 44.41 19.43
N ALA A 381 -9.16 45.21 19.27
CA ALA A 381 -7.77 44.74 19.28
C ALA A 381 -7.33 44.21 20.66
N ALA A 382 -7.92 44.72 21.75
CA ALA A 382 -7.75 44.18 23.10
C ALA A 382 -8.62 42.94 23.38
N GLY A 383 -9.43 42.50 22.41
CA GLY A 383 -10.31 41.32 22.52
C GLY A 383 -11.69 41.62 23.12
N ASP A 384 -12.01 42.89 23.40
CA ASP A 384 -13.32 43.32 23.89
C ASP A 384 -14.23 43.73 22.72
N PHE A 385 -15.09 42.81 22.30
CA PHE A 385 -16.09 43.03 21.26
C PHE A 385 -17.45 43.53 21.80
N SER A 386 -17.61 43.65 23.13
CA SER A 386 -18.87 44.05 23.77
C SER A 386 -19.16 45.55 23.65
N ALA A 387 -18.12 46.34 23.38
CA ALA A 387 -18.24 47.78 23.19
C ALA A 387 -19.17 48.15 22.04
N ARG A 388 -19.94 49.23 22.23
CA ARG A 388 -20.84 49.79 21.21
C ARG A 388 -20.50 51.25 20.95
N GLY A 389 -20.63 51.66 19.68
CA GLY A 389 -20.42 53.03 19.27
C GLY A 389 -21.63 53.92 19.54
N GLU A 390 -21.40 55.17 19.95
CA GLU A 390 -22.47 56.16 20.19
C GLU A 390 -22.96 56.80 18.88
N ALA A 391 -23.52 55.99 17.98
CA ALA A 391 -23.91 56.41 16.62
C ALA A 391 -24.88 57.60 16.59
N ALA A 392 -25.71 57.78 17.63
CA ALA A 392 -26.67 58.87 17.73
C ALA A 392 -26.05 60.28 17.82
N ARG A 393 -24.76 60.40 18.16
CA ARG A 393 -24.02 61.68 18.22
C ARG A 393 -23.57 62.18 16.85
N PHE A 394 -23.71 61.35 15.81
CA PHE A 394 -23.24 61.61 14.46
C PHE A 394 -24.41 61.59 13.48
N GLU A 395 -24.21 62.24 12.33
CA GLU A 395 -25.23 62.39 11.29
C GLU A 395 -24.73 61.77 9.97
N TYR A 396 -25.66 61.39 9.10
CA TYR A 396 -25.39 60.89 7.74
C TYR A 396 -24.35 59.75 7.69
N ASP A 397 -23.29 59.88 6.90
CA ASP A 397 -22.32 58.81 6.63
C ASP A 397 -21.46 58.46 7.85
N PHE A 398 -21.16 59.43 8.72
CA PHE A 398 -20.42 59.16 9.95
C PHE A 398 -21.21 58.24 10.90
N ARG A 399 -22.53 58.42 10.97
CA ARG A 399 -23.41 57.52 11.71
C ARG A 399 -23.41 56.11 11.13
N GLN A 400 -23.53 55.97 9.81
CA GLN A 400 -23.52 54.67 9.14
C GLN A 400 -22.21 53.90 9.38
N MET A 401 -21.06 54.58 9.38
CA MET A 401 -19.77 53.96 9.67
C MET A 401 -19.72 53.39 11.10
N ILE A 402 -20.19 54.15 12.10
CA ILE A 402 -20.23 53.68 13.50
C ILE A 402 -21.22 52.53 13.67
N GLU A 403 -22.40 52.57 13.05
CA GLU A 403 -23.39 51.48 13.07
C GLU A 403 -22.87 50.22 12.37
N GLY A 404 -22.16 50.38 11.24
CA GLY A 404 -21.51 49.29 10.51
C GLY A 404 -20.44 48.59 11.35
N LEU A 405 -19.53 49.36 11.95
CA LEU A 405 -18.50 48.82 12.84
C LEU A 405 -19.11 48.13 14.07
N SER A 406 -20.16 48.71 14.66
CA SER A 406 -20.86 48.12 15.81
C SER A 406 -21.54 46.80 15.46
N ARG A 407 -22.13 46.67 14.26
CA ARG A 407 -22.69 45.38 13.78
C ARG A 407 -21.60 44.31 13.62
N LEU A 408 -20.45 44.67 13.07
CA LEU A 408 -19.32 43.73 12.95
C LEU A 408 -18.83 43.27 14.32
N MET A 409 -18.71 44.18 15.29
CA MET A 409 -18.35 43.83 16.67
C MET A 409 -19.37 42.88 17.30
N ALA A 410 -20.67 43.12 17.14
CA ALA A 410 -21.72 42.24 17.67
C ALA A 410 -21.69 40.82 17.09
N ILE A 411 -21.47 40.67 15.78
CA ILE A 411 -21.35 39.36 15.12
C ILE A 411 -20.11 38.61 15.62
N ALA A 412 -18.97 39.32 15.75
CA ALA A 412 -17.74 38.73 16.25
C ALA A 412 -17.85 38.31 17.73
N GLU A 413 -18.49 39.12 18.56
CA GLU A 413 -18.77 38.82 19.98
C GLU A 413 -19.60 37.54 20.12
N GLN A 414 -20.70 37.44 19.37
CA GLN A 414 -21.58 36.26 19.43
C GLN A 414 -20.85 35.00 18.96
N GLY A 415 -20.20 35.04 17.79
CA GLY A 415 -19.51 33.86 17.23
C GLY A 415 -18.36 33.36 18.10
N LEU A 416 -17.56 34.27 18.70
CA LEU A 416 -16.49 33.89 19.62
C LEU A 416 -17.03 33.45 20.98
N GLY A 417 -18.13 34.05 21.45
CA GLY A 417 -18.79 33.71 22.71
C GLY A 417 -19.41 32.32 22.71
N ASP A 418 -20.06 31.93 21.62
CA ASP A 418 -20.69 30.61 21.46
C ASP A 418 -19.63 29.49 21.53
N VAL A 419 -18.53 29.66 20.79
CA VAL A 419 -17.39 28.72 20.81
C VAL A 419 -16.70 28.70 22.17
N GLY A 420 -16.49 29.87 22.79
CA GLY A 420 -15.90 29.97 24.12
C GLY A 420 -16.74 29.26 25.19
N THR A 421 -18.07 29.35 25.09
CA THR A 421 -19.01 28.66 25.98
C THR A 421 -18.92 27.15 25.80
N LEU A 422 -18.94 26.66 24.55
CA LEU A 422 -18.78 25.23 24.27
C LEU A 422 -17.45 24.69 24.80
N LEU A 423 -16.33 25.39 24.55
CA LEU A 423 -15.02 24.98 25.06
C LEU A 423 -14.97 24.95 26.59
N ALA A 424 -15.66 25.87 27.26
CA ALA A 424 -15.79 25.87 28.73
C ALA A 424 -16.57 24.65 29.24
N GLU A 425 -17.62 24.23 28.53
CA GLU A 425 -18.37 23.01 28.84
C GLU A 425 -17.51 21.76 28.64
N ILE A 426 -16.77 21.66 27.53
CA ILE A 426 -15.81 20.57 27.29
C ILE A 426 -14.76 20.51 28.42
N ALA A 427 -14.22 21.66 28.84
CA ALA A 427 -13.23 21.72 29.91
C ALA A 427 -13.77 21.29 31.28
N ARG A 428 -15.08 21.43 31.51
CA ARG A 428 -15.78 20.89 32.70
C ARG A 428 -16.16 19.42 32.56
N GLY A 429 -15.85 18.80 31.42
CA GLY A 429 -16.22 17.43 31.09
C GLY A 429 -17.65 17.29 30.55
N ASN A 430 -18.36 18.38 30.26
CA ASN A 430 -19.70 18.30 29.71
C ASN A 430 -19.66 18.21 28.17
N LEU A 431 -19.94 17.02 27.62
CA LEU A 431 -19.94 16.76 26.18
C LEU A 431 -21.35 16.66 25.58
N THR A 432 -22.39 17.03 26.34
CA THR A 432 -23.79 17.01 25.86
C THR A 432 -24.16 18.28 25.10
N GLU A 433 -23.48 19.39 25.39
CA GLU A 433 -23.77 20.70 24.80
C GLU A 433 -23.25 20.81 23.36
N THR A 434 -23.98 21.57 22.54
CA THR A 434 -23.61 21.92 21.16
C THR A 434 -24.00 23.37 20.87
N ILE A 435 -23.31 24.00 19.92
CA ILE A 435 -23.65 25.35 19.46
C ILE A 435 -24.84 25.26 18.51
N GLN A 436 -25.95 25.92 18.86
CA GLN A 436 -27.19 25.96 18.06
C GLN A 436 -27.41 27.28 17.31
N SER A 437 -26.50 28.25 17.41
CA SER A 437 -26.69 29.55 16.80
C SER A 437 -26.56 29.51 15.26
N GLU A 438 -27.48 30.20 14.57
CA GLU A 438 -27.43 30.38 13.12
C GLU A 438 -26.35 31.39 12.74
N ALA A 439 -25.15 30.90 12.46
CA ALA A 439 -24.06 31.69 11.92
C ALA A 439 -23.98 31.57 10.39
N SER A 440 -23.27 32.48 9.73
CA SER A 440 -23.03 32.45 8.28
C SER A 440 -21.54 32.60 7.96
N GLY A 441 -21.10 32.06 6.82
CA GLY A 441 -19.71 32.17 6.36
C GLY A 441 -18.72 31.40 7.25
N THR A 442 -17.65 32.06 7.69
CA THR A 442 -16.59 31.41 8.48
C THR A 442 -17.04 31.03 9.89
N PHE A 443 -17.94 31.80 10.51
CA PHE A 443 -18.46 31.46 11.84
C PHE A 443 -19.36 30.21 11.81
N ALA A 444 -20.10 29.97 10.72
CA ALA A 444 -20.86 28.72 10.55
C ALA A 444 -19.95 27.50 10.54
N ARG A 445 -18.87 27.55 9.74
CA ARG A 445 -17.86 26.47 9.71
C ARG A 445 -17.21 26.25 11.08
N LEU A 446 -16.92 27.32 11.81
CA LEU A 446 -16.35 27.21 13.15
C LEU A 446 -17.30 26.52 14.13
N ASN A 447 -18.60 26.83 14.07
CA ASN A 447 -19.63 26.15 14.87
C ASN A 447 -19.70 24.66 14.51
N ASP A 448 -19.73 24.33 13.22
CA ASP A 448 -19.79 22.94 12.73
C ASP A 448 -18.57 22.12 13.15
N ASP A 449 -17.36 22.67 12.99
CA ASP A 449 -16.10 22.03 13.39
C ASP A 449 -16.04 21.82 14.91
N ALA A 450 -16.50 22.79 15.70
CA ALA A 450 -16.55 22.68 17.16
C ALA A 450 -17.56 21.61 17.61
N ASN A 451 -18.75 21.57 17.02
CA ASN A 451 -19.77 20.55 17.28
C ASN A 451 -19.27 19.14 16.89
N THR A 452 -18.59 19.03 15.74
CA THR A 452 -17.99 17.76 15.28
C THR A 452 -16.93 17.26 16.25
N THR A 453 -16.11 18.16 16.80
CA THR A 453 -15.09 17.81 17.80
C THR A 453 -15.73 17.26 19.06
N VAL A 454 -16.81 17.88 19.58
CA VAL A 454 -17.55 17.36 20.74
C VAL A 454 -18.14 15.99 20.45
N GLN A 455 -18.71 15.78 19.26
CA GLN A 455 -19.27 14.49 18.87
C GLN A 455 -18.20 13.39 18.83
N GLN A 456 -17.02 13.68 18.27
CA GLN A 456 -15.91 12.71 18.23
C GLN A 456 -15.41 12.37 19.64
N LEU A 457 -15.23 13.36 20.51
CA LEU A 457 -14.83 13.12 21.90
C LEU A 457 -15.88 12.29 22.65
N ARG A 458 -17.18 12.58 22.44
CA ARG A 458 -18.28 11.82 23.02
C ARG A 458 -18.23 10.35 22.60
N GLN A 459 -18.00 10.08 21.32
CA GLN A 459 -17.90 8.72 20.80
C GLN A 459 -16.68 7.96 21.37
N ILE A 460 -15.54 8.64 21.52
CA ILE A 460 -14.33 8.06 22.14
C ILE A 460 -14.61 7.71 23.61
N VAL A 461 -15.18 8.63 24.39
CA VAL A 461 -15.53 8.40 25.80
C VAL A 461 -16.52 7.24 25.94
N PHE A 462 -17.53 7.18 25.08
CA PHE A 462 -18.49 6.08 25.04
C PHE A 462 -17.80 4.73 24.77
N GLY A 463 -16.98 4.65 23.72
CA GLY A 463 -16.23 3.43 23.40
C GLY A 463 -15.27 2.99 24.51
N ILE A 464 -14.66 3.92 25.23
CA ILE A 464 -13.82 3.59 26.40
C ILE A 464 -14.69 3.02 27.53
N ARG A 465 -15.89 3.56 27.80
CA ARG A 465 -16.79 3.02 28.83
C ARG A 465 -17.22 1.58 28.50
N GLU A 466 -17.64 1.31 27.26
CA GLU A 466 -18.00 -0.06 26.82
C GLU A 466 -16.83 -1.03 26.91
N ALA A 467 -15.64 -0.63 26.45
CA ALA A 467 -14.46 -1.48 26.51
C ALA A 467 -14.05 -1.78 27.96
N THR A 468 -14.16 -0.79 28.84
CA THR A 468 -13.86 -0.92 30.26
C THR A 468 -14.83 -1.85 30.98
N GLU A 469 -16.13 -1.74 30.68
CA GLU A 469 -17.15 -2.66 31.19
C GLU A 469 -16.92 -4.09 30.71
N SER A 470 -16.60 -4.28 29.43
CA SER A 470 -16.24 -5.58 28.87
C SER A 470 -15.01 -6.19 29.55
N ILE A 471 -13.95 -5.41 29.80
CA ILE A 471 -12.76 -5.87 30.54
C ILE A 471 -13.13 -6.24 31.98
N HIS A 472 -14.00 -5.48 32.62
CA HIS A 472 -14.45 -5.76 33.98
C HIS A 472 -15.19 -7.10 34.05
N VAL A 473 -16.17 -7.32 33.17
CA VAL A 473 -16.92 -8.58 33.08
C VAL A 473 -16.00 -9.75 32.76
N ALA A 474 -15.14 -9.62 31.74
CA ALA A 474 -14.18 -10.66 31.37
C ALA A 474 -13.22 -11.00 32.53
N SER A 475 -12.78 -9.99 33.29
CA SER A 475 -11.93 -10.22 34.47
C SER A 475 -12.68 -10.98 35.57
N GLN A 476 -13.96 -10.70 35.80
CA GLN A 476 -14.78 -11.47 36.75
C GLN A 476 -14.96 -12.93 36.31
N GLU A 477 -15.20 -13.16 35.01
CA GLU A 477 -15.31 -14.52 34.45
C GLU A 477 -13.99 -15.29 34.58
N ILE A 478 -12.85 -14.65 34.27
CA ILE A 478 -11.54 -15.26 34.47
C ILE A 478 -11.31 -15.58 35.94
N ALA A 479 -11.61 -14.66 36.87
CA ALA A 479 -11.43 -14.89 38.30
C ALA A 479 -12.26 -16.08 38.82
N SER A 480 -13.50 -16.20 38.34
CA SER A 480 -14.37 -17.35 38.63
C SER A 480 -13.79 -18.65 38.05
N GLY A 481 -13.38 -18.64 36.78
CA GLY A 481 -12.76 -19.80 36.12
C GLY A 481 -11.46 -20.24 36.80
N ASN A 482 -10.67 -19.29 37.30
CA ASN A 482 -9.44 -19.55 38.01
C ASN A 482 -9.68 -20.19 39.40
N THR A 483 -10.78 -19.82 40.05
CA THR A 483 -11.23 -20.46 41.30
C THR A 483 -11.66 -21.91 41.05
N ASP A 484 -12.41 -22.18 39.99
CA ASP A 484 -12.75 -23.57 39.59
C ASP A 484 -11.48 -24.37 39.28
N LEU A 485 -10.55 -23.78 38.54
CA LEU A 485 -9.29 -24.41 38.18
C LEU A 485 -8.43 -24.74 39.42
N SER A 486 -8.34 -23.83 40.40
CA SER A 486 -7.71 -24.09 41.69
C SER A 486 -8.32 -25.31 42.39
N SER A 487 -9.66 -25.41 42.44
CA SER A 487 -10.36 -26.55 43.04
C SER A 487 -10.11 -27.88 42.31
N ARG A 488 -9.91 -27.83 40.98
CA ARG A 488 -9.56 -29.00 40.17
C ARG A 488 -8.12 -29.43 40.47
N TYR A 489 -7.20 -28.48 40.58
CA TYR A 489 -5.82 -28.77 40.95
C TYR A 489 -5.76 -29.39 42.36
N GLU A 490 -6.45 -28.88 43.36
CA GLU A 490 -6.47 -29.54 44.68
C GLU A 490 -6.95 -31.01 44.61
N ARG A 491 -8.05 -31.27 43.88
CA ARG A 491 -8.59 -32.62 43.72
C ARG A 491 -7.65 -33.55 42.96
N GLN A 492 -7.02 -33.07 41.90
CA GLN A 492 -6.13 -33.88 41.08
C GLN A 492 -4.78 -34.13 41.79
N THR A 493 -4.33 -33.24 42.70
CA THR A 493 -3.14 -33.47 43.54
C THR A 493 -3.44 -34.62 44.49
N ALA A 494 -4.59 -34.59 45.16
CA ALA A 494 -5.03 -35.68 46.03
C ALA A 494 -5.17 -37.01 45.26
N ALA A 495 -5.62 -36.97 43.99
CA ALA A 495 -5.69 -38.14 43.14
C ALA A 495 -4.29 -38.68 42.77
N LEU A 496 -3.33 -37.82 42.46
CA LEU A 496 -1.93 -38.22 42.18
C LEU A 496 -1.25 -38.79 43.42
N GLU A 497 -1.42 -38.18 44.60
CA GLU A 497 -0.90 -38.71 45.88
C GLU A 497 -1.47 -40.11 46.18
N SER A 498 -2.76 -40.31 45.89
CA SER A 498 -3.40 -41.63 46.01
C SER A 498 -2.84 -42.63 45.00
N ALA A 499 -2.66 -42.20 43.74
CA ALA A 499 -2.06 -43.03 42.70
C ALA A 499 -0.62 -43.44 43.05
N ALA A 500 0.20 -42.51 43.54
CA ALA A 500 1.57 -42.77 43.99
C ALA A 500 1.60 -43.80 45.13
N ARG A 501 0.71 -43.67 46.14
CA ARG A 501 0.60 -44.65 47.23
C ARG A 501 0.16 -46.03 46.73
N ASN A 502 -0.79 -46.08 45.80
CA ASN A 502 -1.24 -47.33 45.19
C ASN A 502 -0.13 -47.98 44.36
N MET A 503 0.66 -47.20 43.62
CA MET A 503 1.83 -47.69 42.89
C MET A 503 2.91 -48.24 43.82
N GLY A 504 3.20 -47.56 44.94
CA GLY A 504 4.10 -48.09 45.96
C GLY A 504 3.65 -49.46 46.48
N THR A 505 2.36 -49.59 46.80
CA THR A 505 1.77 -50.87 47.25
C THR A 505 1.85 -51.95 46.15
N LEU A 506 1.65 -51.59 44.88
CA LEU A 506 1.78 -52.51 43.75
C LEU A 506 3.23 -52.97 43.55
N ILE A 507 4.22 -52.07 43.66
CA ILE A 507 5.64 -52.42 43.61
C ILE A 507 5.96 -53.45 44.71
N ASP A 508 5.52 -53.20 45.94
CA ASP A 508 5.74 -54.13 47.05
C ASP A 508 5.09 -55.49 46.80
N THR A 509 3.87 -55.51 46.25
CA THR A 509 3.14 -56.75 45.91
C THR A 509 3.85 -57.54 44.81
N VAL A 510 4.27 -56.88 43.72
CA VAL A 510 4.96 -57.53 42.59
C VAL A 510 6.33 -58.03 43.00
N ARG A 511 7.08 -57.28 43.82
CA ARG A 511 8.35 -57.72 44.40
C ARG A 511 8.14 -58.93 45.33
N GLY A 512 7.05 -58.92 46.11
CA GLY A 512 6.60 -60.06 46.89
C GLY A 512 6.34 -61.31 46.03
N ASN A 513 5.60 -61.16 44.92
CA ASN A 513 5.34 -62.25 43.97
C ASN A 513 6.62 -62.82 43.36
N ALA A 514 7.57 -61.96 42.98
CA ALA A 514 8.86 -62.40 42.44
C ALA A 514 9.65 -63.24 43.46
N SER A 515 9.69 -62.80 44.73
CA SER A 515 10.31 -63.55 45.83
C SER A 515 9.58 -64.88 46.11
N GLN A 516 8.24 -64.88 46.12
CA GLN A 516 7.45 -66.09 46.31
C GLN A 516 7.64 -67.10 45.17
N ALA A 517 7.72 -66.62 43.92
CA ALA A 517 8.05 -67.46 42.78
C ALA A 517 9.45 -68.06 42.91
N ALA A 518 10.45 -67.29 43.35
CA ALA A 518 11.79 -67.81 43.61
C ALA A 518 11.79 -68.92 44.67
N GLN A 519 11.08 -68.73 45.78
CA GLN A 519 10.92 -69.76 46.82
C GLN A 519 10.16 -71.00 46.31
N ALA A 520 9.08 -70.81 45.56
CA ALA A 520 8.32 -71.91 44.97
C ALA A 520 9.18 -72.73 43.98
N ARG A 521 10.06 -72.07 43.22
CA ARG A 521 10.99 -72.73 42.30
C ARG A 521 11.95 -73.66 43.03
N GLU A 522 12.47 -73.24 44.19
CA GLU A 522 13.33 -74.06 45.04
C GLU A 522 12.59 -75.31 45.55
N LEU A 523 11.37 -75.14 46.08
CA LEU A 523 10.54 -76.24 46.57
C LEU A 523 10.21 -77.25 45.46
N VAL A 524 9.87 -76.76 44.27
CA VAL A 524 9.57 -77.59 43.09
C VAL A 524 10.83 -78.32 42.61
N GLY A 525 12.00 -77.68 42.66
CA GLY A 525 13.29 -78.34 42.42
C GLY A 525 13.54 -79.51 43.38
N GLY A 526 13.29 -79.31 44.67
CA GLY A 526 13.37 -80.36 45.69
C GLY A 526 12.36 -81.50 45.45
N ALA A 527 11.11 -81.17 45.10
CA ALA A 527 10.08 -82.15 44.78
C ALA A 527 10.43 -82.98 43.52
N ALA A 528 11.00 -82.35 42.50
CA ALA A 528 11.47 -83.03 41.29
C ALA A 528 12.58 -84.04 41.64
N GLN A 529 13.54 -83.63 42.47
CA GLN A 529 14.61 -84.51 42.93
C GLN A 529 14.08 -85.70 43.74
N LEU A 530 13.09 -85.48 44.61
CA LEU A 530 12.45 -86.53 45.38
C LEU A 530 11.68 -87.51 44.48
N ALA A 531 10.93 -87.01 43.50
CA ALA A 531 10.20 -87.82 42.53
C ALA A 531 11.15 -88.66 41.66
N MET A 532 12.28 -88.09 41.22
CA MET A 532 13.31 -88.85 40.49
C MET A 532 13.89 -90.00 41.33
N ARG A 533 14.21 -89.74 42.61
CA ARG A 533 14.67 -90.79 43.54
C ARG A 533 13.58 -91.85 43.79
N GLY A 534 12.31 -91.44 43.89
CA GLY A 534 11.18 -92.36 44.01
C GLY A 534 11.05 -93.27 42.78
N GLY A 535 11.18 -92.71 41.58
CA GLY A 535 11.20 -93.47 40.33
C GLY A 535 12.35 -94.48 40.26
N GLU A 536 13.54 -94.12 40.75
CA GLU A 536 14.69 -95.05 40.83
C GLU A 536 14.39 -96.24 41.75
N VAL A 537 13.85 -96.01 42.95
CA VAL A 537 13.48 -97.06 43.90
C VAL A 537 12.40 -97.98 43.34
N VAL A 538 11.38 -97.42 42.68
CA VAL A 538 10.34 -98.20 42.03
C VAL A 538 10.92 -99.03 40.87
N GLY A 539 11.84 -98.47 40.09
CA GLY A 539 12.57 -99.21 39.05
C GLY A 539 13.35 -100.41 39.61
N GLN A 540 14.02 -100.25 40.76
CA GLN A 540 14.66 -101.37 41.47
C GLN A 540 13.65 -102.43 41.93
N ALA A 541 12.47 -102.02 42.38
CA ALA A 541 11.39 -102.93 42.77
C ALA A 541 10.79 -103.70 41.57
N VAL A 542 10.61 -103.06 40.40
CA VAL A 542 10.20 -103.74 39.16
C VAL A 542 11.20 -104.83 38.79
N ASN A 543 12.50 -104.52 38.81
CA ASN A 543 13.55 -105.49 38.52
C ASN A 543 13.52 -106.68 39.48
N SER A 544 13.26 -106.42 40.77
CA SER A 544 13.14 -107.47 41.80
C SER A 544 11.91 -108.36 41.59
N MET A 545 10.77 -107.77 41.21
CA MET A 545 9.56 -108.54 40.88
C MET A 545 9.74 -109.39 39.63
N GLN A 546 10.40 -108.88 38.59
CA GLN A 546 10.74 -109.68 37.40
C GLN A 546 11.63 -110.87 37.74
N ALA A 547 12.64 -110.68 38.61
CA ALA A 547 13.49 -111.76 39.09
C ALA A 547 12.68 -112.79 39.92
N ALA A 548 11.72 -112.34 40.73
CA ALA A 548 10.84 -113.20 41.51
C ALA A 548 9.90 -114.03 40.62
N THR A 549 9.31 -113.43 39.57
CA THR A 549 8.50 -114.15 38.58
C THR A 549 9.31 -115.27 37.92
N GLN A 550 10.53 -114.96 37.48
CA GLN A 550 11.43 -115.96 36.89
C GLN A 550 11.83 -117.08 37.87
N ALA A 551 11.94 -116.78 39.17
CA ALA A 551 12.19 -117.78 40.19
C ALA A 551 10.98 -118.69 40.40
N MET A 552 9.75 -118.14 40.42
CA MET A 552 8.51 -118.90 40.57
C MET A 552 8.28 -119.87 39.40
N THR A 553 8.54 -119.45 38.15
CA THR A 553 8.49 -120.35 36.99
C THR A 553 9.44 -121.53 37.15
N ARG A 554 10.70 -121.26 37.52
CA ARG A 554 11.71 -122.31 37.76
C ARG A 554 11.30 -123.28 38.87
N ILE A 555 10.74 -122.79 39.96
CA ILE A 555 10.24 -123.66 41.05
C ILE A 555 9.06 -124.52 40.55
N GLY A 556 8.14 -123.94 39.78
CA GLY A 556 7.01 -124.68 39.20
C GLY A 556 7.44 -125.83 38.28
N ASP A 557 8.50 -125.62 37.49
CA ASP A 557 9.10 -126.66 36.65
C ASP A 557 9.70 -127.80 37.49
N ILE A 558 10.43 -127.46 38.56
CA ILE A 558 11.01 -128.44 39.50
C ILE A 558 9.90 -129.26 40.18
N VAL A 559 8.82 -128.62 40.62
CA VAL A 559 7.70 -129.31 41.27
C VAL A 559 6.98 -130.25 40.30
N SER A 560 6.83 -129.83 39.04
CA SER A 560 6.26 -130.70 37.98
C SER A 560 7.15 -131.90 37.68
N LEU A 561 8.48 -131.73 37.73
CA LEU A 561 9.44 -132.84 37.65
C LEU A 561 9.29 -133.81 38.84
N ILE A 562 9.13 -133.29 40.07
CA ILE A 562 8.93 -134.11 41.28
C ILE A 562 7.64 -134.93 41.19
N ASP A 563 6.52 -134.35 40.76
CA ASP A 563 5.25 -135.08 40.53
C ASP A 563 5.43 -136.19 39.48
N GLY A 564 6.19 -135.91 38.41
CA GLY A 564 6.59 -136.90 37.42
C GLY A 564 7.41 -138.06 38.00
N ILE A 565 8.39 -137.78 38.86
CA ILE A 565 9.20 -138.79 39.58
C ILE A 565 8.31 -139.61 40.52
N ALA A 566 7.41 -138.97 41.25
CA ALA A 566 6.48 -139.65 42.15
C ALA A 566 5.54 -140.60 41.39
N PHE A 567 5.02 -140.17 40.22
CA PHE A 567 4.21 -141.03 39.36
C PHE A 567 5.00 -142.24 38.85
N GLN A 568 6.23 -142.04 38.36
CA GLN A 568 7.11 -143.13 37.94
C GLN A 568 7.38 -144.10 39.10
N THR A 569 7.68 -143.58 40.29
CA THR A 569 7.93 -144.38 41.50
C THR A 569 6.71 -145.22 41.90
N ASN A 570 5.49 -144.66 41.77
CA ASN A 570 4.23 -145.36 42.03
C ASN A 570 3.98 -146.53 41.06
N ILE A 571 4.38 -146.39 39.79
CA ILE A 571 4.31 -147.47 38.79
C ILE A 571 5.38 -148.54 39.07
N LEU A 572 6.62 -148.16 39.38
CA LEU A 572 7.66 -149.12 39.79
C LEU A 572 7.25 -149.92 41.01
N ALA A 573 6.69 -149.26 42.03
CA ALA A 573 6.22 -149.90 43.25
C ALA A 573 5.03 -150.85 42.98
N LEU A 574 4.14 -150.51 42.04
CA LEU A 574 3.08 -151.43 41.60
C LEU A 574 3.64 -152.69 40.98
N ASN A 575 4.59 -152.53 40.06
CA ASN A 575 5.24 -153.65 39.39
C ASN A 575 5.97 -154.55 40.40
N ALA A 576 6.66 -153.94 41.37
CA ALA A 576 7.32 -154.66 42.46
C ALA A 576 6.32 -155.40 43.36
N ALA A 577 5.17 -154.79 43.68
CA ALA A 577 4.11 -155.43 44.48
C ALA A 577 3.48 -156.63 43.75
N VAL A 578 3.28 -156.53 42.43
CA VAL A 578 2.78 -157.63 41.58
C VAL A 578 3.78 -158.78 41.54
N GLU A 579 5.07 -158.49 41.34
CA GLU A 579 6.09 -159.53 41.29
C GLU A 579 6.28 -160.21 42.67
N ALA A 580 6.17 -159.44 43.76
CA ALA A 580 6.17 -159.97 45.12
C ALA A 580 4.96 -160.88 45.41
N ALA A 581 3.77 -160.55 44.89
CA ALA A 581 2.59 -161.43 45.00
C ALA A 581 2.76 -162.73 44.21
N ARG A 582 3.49 -162.69 43.09
CA ARG A 582 3.79 -163.85 42.23
C ARG A 582 4.74 -164.85 42.90
N ALA A 583 5.65 -164.36 43.76
CA ALA A 583 6.60 -165.17 44.51
C ALA A 583 6.00 -165.90 45.75
N GLY A 584 4.70 -165.74 46.03
CA GLY A 584 4.01 -166.44 47.12
C GLY A 584 4.56 -166.11 48.51
N GLU A 585 4.69 -167.13 49.38
CA GLU A 585 5.16 -166.97 50.77
C GLU A 585 6.54 -166.30 50.88
N ALA A 586 7.44 -166.48 49.92
CA ALA A 586 8.78 -165.87 49.93
C ALA A 586 8.76 -164.35 49.63
N GLY A 587 7.74 -163.85 48.93
CA GLY A 587 7.64 -162.45 48.50
C GLY A 587 6.96 -161.51 49.50
N ARG A 588 6.47 -162.04 50.63
CA ARG A 588 5.60 -161.32 51.57
C ARG A 588 6.25 -160.05 52.14
N GLY A 589 7.56 -160.09 52.44
CA GLY A 589 8.32 -158.92 52.90
C GLY A 589 8.49 -157.84 51.84
N PHE A 590 8.76 -158.23 50.58
CA PHE A 590 8.90 -157.29 49.46
C PHE A 590 7.57 -156.63 49.09
N ALA A 591 6.45 -157.35 49.20
CA ALA A 591 5.12 -156.80 48.96
C ALA A 591 4.79 -155.67 49.95
N VAL A 592 5.19 -155.80 51.22
CA VAL A 592 5.01 -154.75 52.24
C VAL A 592 5.86 -153.52 51.91
N VAL A 593 7.14 -153.71 51.56
CA VAL A 593 8.02 -152.59 51.16
C VAL A 593 7.48 -151.90 49.90
N ALA A 594 7.03 -152.66 48.90
CA ALA A 594 6.46 -152.10 47.67
C ALA A 594 5.16 -151.32 47.95
N ALA A 595 4.29 -151.81 48.84
CA ALA A 595 3.10 -151.07 49.28
C ALA A 595 3.46 -149.77 50.01
N GLU A 596 4.50 -149.78 50.86
CA GLU A 596 4.97 -148.59 51.57
C GLU A 596 5.60 -147.57 50.61
N VAL A 597 6.43 -148.01 49.66
CA VAL A 597 7.00 -147.14 48.61
C VAL A 597 5.90 -146.57 47.72
N ARG A 598 4.85 -147.34 47.41
CA ARG A 598 3.68 -146.87 46.66
C ARG A 598 2.90 -145.81 47.45
N ALA A 599 2.68 -146.04 48.75
CA ALA A 599 2.03 -145.08 49.64
C ALA A 599 2.85 -143.78 49.76
N LEU A 600 4.19 -143.88 49.87
CA LEU A 600 5.09 -142.74 49.88
C LEU A 600 5.07 -141.96 48.56
N ALA A 601 5.07 -142.66 47.42
CA ALA A 601 4.96 -142.04 46.10
C ALA A 601 3.61 -141.32 45.92
N HIS A 602 2.50 -141.91 46.39
CA HIS A 602 1.20 -141.24 46.39
C HIS A 602 1.18 -140.00 47.29
N ARG A 603 1.78 -140.08 48.49
CA ARG A 603 1.96 -138.92 49.38
C ARG A 603 2.81 -137.83 48.73
N CYS A 604 3.92 -138.20 48.08
CA CYS A 604 4.82 -137.28 47.39
C CYS A 604 4.11 -136.56 46.22
N ALA A 605 3.34 -137.29 45.40
CA ALA A 605 2.53 -136.70 44.34
C ALA A 605 1.42 -135.79 44.88
N GLY A 606 0.81 -136.14 46.02
CA GLY A 606 -0.14 -135.29 46.73
C GLY A 606 0.50 -133.97 47.17
N SER A 607 1.63 -134.03 47.89
CA SER A 607 2.37 -132.85 48.32
C SER A 607 2.93 -132.04 47.15
N ALA A 608 3.37 -132.67 46.06
CA ALA A 608 3.84 -131.97 44.86
C ALA A 608 2.69 -131.17 44.21
N ARG A 609 1.47 -131.72 44.13
CA ARG A 609 0.28 -130.98 43.65
C ARG A 609 -0.08 -129.82 44.56
N GLU A 610 -0.08 -130.01 45.89
CA GLU A 610 -0.32 -128.91 46.84
C GLU A 610 0.72 -127.78 46.69
N ILE A 611 2.01 -128.12 46.53
CA ILE A 611 3.06 -127.13 46.27
C ILE A 611 2.86 -126.47 44.90
N LYS A 612 2.46 -127.22 43.87
CA LYS A 612 2.20 -126.68 42.53
C LYS A 612 1.08 -125.63 42.56
N ASP A 613 0.00 -125.92 43.27
CA ASP A 613 -1.11 -124.99 43.46
C ASP A 613 -0.65 -123.73 44.23
N LEU A 614 0.14 -123.92 45.30
CA LEU A 614 0.72 -122.80 46.07
C LEU A 614 1.67 -121.93 45.23
N ILE A 615 2.49 -122.53 44.36
CA ILE A 615 3.35 -121.81 43.42
C ILE A 615 2.53 -121.09 42.36
N GLY A 616 1.44 -121.69 41.87
CA GLY A 616 0.51 -121.04 40.95
C GLY A 616 -0.12 -119.79 41.58
N HIS A 617 -0.57 -119.89 42.83
CA HIS A 617 -1.09 -118.74 43.59
C HIS A 617 -0.02 -117.68 43.84
N SER A 618 1.21 -118.10 44.21
CA SER A 618 2.33 -117.20 44.44
C SER A 618 2.78 -116.48 43.15
N HIS A 619 2.77 -117.19 42.01
CA HIS A 619 3.09 -116.62 40.71
C HIS A 619 2.07 -115.55 40.31
N ALA A 620 0.76 -115.82 40.47
CA ALA A 620 -0.28 -114.83 40.20
C ALA A 620 -0.15 -113.59 41.11
N ALA A 621 0.21 -113.79 42.39
CA ALA A 621 0.43 -112.70 43.34
C ALA A 621 1.65 -111.84 42.96
N VAL A 622 2.78 -112.46 42.58
CA VAL A 622 4.00 -111.75 42.15
C VAL A 622 3.77 -111.03 40.82
N ASP A 623 3.06 -111.63 39.86
CA ASP A 623 2.72 -110.99 38.58
C ASP A 623 1.81 -109.76 38.77
N THR A 624 0.81 -109.90 39.64
CA THR A 624 -0.05 -108.77 40.04
C THR A 624 0.78 -107.66 40.71
N GLY A 625 1.71 -108.03 41.61
CA GLY A 625 2.64 -107.10 42.24
C GLY A 625 3.56 -106.41 41.22
N ALA A 626 4.10 -107.15 40.25
CA ALA A 626 4.94 -106.61 39.18
C ALA A 626 4.19 -105.57 38.35
N ARG A 627 2.93 -105.85 37.98
CA ARG A 627 2.06 -104.90 37.27
C ARG A 627 1.80 -103.64 38.10
N GLN A 628 1.47 -103.78 39.38
CA GLN A 628 1.19 -102.65 40.27
C GLN A 628 2.44 -101.75 40.46
N VAL A 629 3.61 -102.35 40.65
CA VAL A 629 4.87 -101.61 40.79
C VAL A 629 5.25 -100.94 39.45
N GLY A 630 5.01 -101.60 38.31
CA GLY A 630 5.18 -100.99 36.98
C GLY A 630 4.30 -99.76 36.78
N THR A 631 3.00 -99.86 37.08
CA THR A 631 2.08 -98.71 37.04
C THR A 631 2.50 -97.59 38.00
N ALA A 632 3.03 -97.93 39.18
CA ALA A 632 3.60 -96.94 40.09
C ALA A 632 4.81 -96.23 39.47
N GLY A 633 5.64 -96.93 38.69
CA GLY A 633 6.78 -96.37 37.97
C GLY A 633 6.38 -95.40 36.85
N ASP A 634 5.37 -95.77 36.06
CA ASP A 634 4.80 -94.89 35.03
C ASP A 634 4.23 -93.60 35.68
N THR A 635 3.51 -93.75 36.79
CA THR A 635 2.97 -92.62 37.57
C THR A 635 4.09 -91.70 38.08
N MET A 636 5.22 -92.24 38.54
CA MET A 636 6.37 -91.42 38.95
C MET A 636 6.96 -90.61 37.78
N THR A 637 7.00 -91.20 36.58
CA THR A 637 7.48 -90.51 35.36
C THR A 637 6.55 -89.34 34.99
N GLU A 638 5.23 -89.55 35.08
CA GLU A 638 4.24 -88.49 34.86
C GLU A 638 4.33 -87.37 35.91
N ILE A 639 4.62 -87.70 37.17
CA ILE A 639 4.85 -86.73 38.24
C ILE A 639 6.09 -85.89 37.94
N VAL A 640 7.22 -86.51 37.56
CA VAL A 640 8.45 -85.77 37.20
C VAL A 640 8.18 -84.78 36.06
N ALA A 641 7.50 -85.22 35.00
CA ALA A 641 7.13 -84.35 33.88
C ALA A 641 6.21 -83.19 34.31
N SER A 642 5.27 -83.45 35.23
CA SER A 642 4.36 -82.42 35.75
C SER A 642 5.08 -81.40 36.63
N VAL A 643 5.99 -81.85 37.50
CA VAL A 643 6.80 -80.97 38.35
C VAL A 643 7.74 -80.09 37.52
N GLN A 644 8.30 -80.61 36.43
CA GLN A 644 9.09 -79.82 35.47
C GLN A 644 8.27 -78.72 34.79
N ARG A 645 7.02 -79.02 34.37
CA ARG A 645 6.11 -77.99 33.83
C ARG A 645 5.79 -76.91 34.85
N ILE A 646 5.56 -77.28 36.12
CA ILE A 646 5.34 -76.31 37.21
C ILE A 646 6.58 -75.42 37.40
N ALA A 647 7.79 -75.98 37.35
CA ALA A 647 9.03 -75.20 37.44
C ALA A 647 9.16 -74.16 36.32
N GLN A 648 8.76 -74.53 35.10
CA GLN A 648 8.75 -73.61 33.95
C GLN A 648 7.75 -72.47 34.13
N ILE A 649 6.54 -72.75 34.61
CA ILE A 649 5.52 -71.72 34.90
C ILE A 649 6.04 -70.74 35.95
N ILE A 650 6.65 -71.24 37.02
CA ILE A 650 7.20 -70.41 38.10
C ILE A 650 8.34 -69.52 37.59
N SER A 651 9.20 -70.03 36.68
CA SER A 651 10.22 -69.21 36.01
C SER A 651 9.58 -68.06 35.22
N GLY A 652 8.52 -68.37 34.46
CA GLY A 652 7.76 -67.36 33.71
C GLY A 652 7.10 -66.31 34.60
N ILE A 653 6.59 -66.70 35.78
CA ILE A 653 6.04 -65.75 36.77
C ILE A 653 7.14 -64.82 37.28
N SER A 654 8.30 -65.35 37.66
CA SER A 654 9.42 -64.55 38.16
C SER A 654 9.92 -63.53 37.12
N GLU A 655 10.08 -63.94 35.86
CA GLU A 655 10.46 -63.06 34.76
C GLU A 655 9.40 -62.01 34.43
N ALA A 656 8.11 -62.37 34.50
CA ALA A 656 7.01 -61.44 34.31
C ALA A 656 6.93 -60.42 35.46
N SER A 657 7.10 -60.84 36.70
CA SER A 657 7.11 -59.95 37.87
C SER A 657 8.30 -58.99 37.85
N GLN A 658 9.47 -59.40 37.37
CA GLN A 658 10.61 -58.48 37.22
C GLN A 658 10.30 -57.40 36.18
N ARG A 659 9.81 -57.77 34.99
CA ARG A 659 9.39 -56.80 33.96
C ARG A 659 8.30 -55.85 34.45
N GLN A 660 7.30 -56.37 35.17
CA GLN A 660 6.27 -55.53 35.79
C GLN A 660 6.83 -54.52 36.79
N THR A 661 7.88 -54.89 37.53
CA THR A 661 8.54 -53.95 38.45
C THR A 661 9.15 -52.78 37.66
N ASP A 662 9.87 -53.08 36.59
CA ASP A 662 10.49 -52.06 35.73
C ASP A 662 9.43 -51.16 35.07
N ASP A 663 8.31 -51.73 34.60
CA ASP A 663 7.19 -50.98 34.02
C ASP A 663 6.49 -50.08 35.05
N ILE A 664 6.28 -50.57 36.27
CA ILE A 664 5.66 -49.79 37.35
C ILE A 664 6.60 -48.66 37.81
N GLU A 665 7.92 -48.88 37.85
CA GLU A 665 8.89 -47.82 38.15
C GLU A 665 8.85 -46.68 37.11
N GLN A 666 8.66 -47.01 35.83
CA GLN A 666 8.44 -45.99 34.78
C GLN A 666 7.14 -45.21 35.00
N VAL A 667 6.03 -45.90 35.31
CA VAL A 667 4.75 -45.25 35.64
C VAL A 667 4.89 -44.35 36.87
N ASN A 668 5.61 -44.79 37.88
CA ASN A 668 5.87 -44.01 39.09
C ASN A 668 6.69 -42.74 38.76
N GLY A 669 7.67 -42.83 37.86
CA GLY A 669 8.40 -41.68 37.33
C GLY A 669 7.49 -40.69 36.59
N ALA A 670 6.53 -41.18 35.80
CA ALA A 670 5.54 -40.33 35.13
C ALA A 670 4.60 -39.62 36.13
N ILE A 671 4.16 -40.31 37.19
CA ILE A 671 3.35 -39.70 38.26
C ILE A 671 4.12 -38.58 38.96
N ALA A 672 5.40 -38.77 39.26
CA ALA A 672 6.24 -37.74 39.87
C ALA A 672 6.43 -36.51 38.97
N LEU A 673 6.53 -36.70 37.64
CA LEU A 673 6.56 -35.60 36.69
C LEU A 673 5.22 -34.84 36.68
N MET A 674 4.09 -35.56 36.65
CA MET A 674 2.76 -34.96 36.69
C MET A 674 2.54 -34.15 37.98
N GLU A 675 3.03 -34.63 39.12
CA GLU A 675 2.97 -33.89 40.39
C GLU A 675 3.75 -32.57 40.31
N ARG A 676 4.92 -32.56 39.69
CA ARG A 676 5.72 -31.34 39.47
C ARG A 676 5.01 -30.34 38.56
N ASP A 677 4.47 -30.80 37.43
CA ASP A 677 3.72 -29.97 36.49
C ASP A 677 2.47 -29.40 37.16
N MET A 678 1.85 -30.18 38.04
CA MET A 678 0.68 -29.78 38.80
C MET A 678 0.98 -28.66 39.80
N GLN A 679 2.11 -28.74 40.52
CA GLN A 679 2.57 -27.66 41.40
C GLN A 679 2.88 -26.39 40.61
N GLN A 680 3.52 -26.51 39.45
CA GLN A 680 3.80 -25.36 38.59
C GLN A 680 2.51 -24.71 38.08
N ASN A 681 1.54 -25.53 37.68
CA ASN A 681 0.24 -25.03 37.23
C ASN A 681 -0.54 -24.35 38.35
N ALA A 682 -0.48 -24.85 39.59
CA ALA A 682 -1.07 -24.18 40.74
C ALA A 682 -0.46 -22.78 40.95
N ALA A 683 0.86 -22.64 40.81
CA ALA A 683 1.53 -21.33 40.87
C ALA A 683 1.09 -20.40 39.72
N LEU A 684 0.93 -20.93 38.50
CA LEU A 684 0.41 -20.16 37.36
C LEU A 684 -1.03 -19.68 37.59
N VAL A 685 -1.88 -20.52 38.20
CA VAL A 685 -3.24 -20.13 38.60
C VAL A 685 -3.19 -18.98 39.59
N GLU A 686 -2.35 -19.03 40.62
CA GLU A 686 -2.21 -17.94 41.58
C GLU A 686 -1.72 -16.63 40.93
N GLN A 687 -0.74 -16.71 40.04
CA GLN A 687 -0.27 -15.56 39.25
C GLN A 687 -1.37 -14.99 38.35
N THR A 688 -2.15 -15.85 37.69
CA THR A 688 -3.28 -15.45 36.84
C THR A 688 -4.34 -14.73 37.68
N ALA A 689 -4.64 -15.21 38.88
CA ALA A 689 -5.59 -14.55 39.78
C ALA A 689 -5.15 -13.12 40.11
N SER A 690 -3.86 -12.94 40.44
CA SER A 690 -3.29 -11.62 40.73
C SER A 690 -3.35 -10.69 39.52
N ALA A 691 -3.00 -11.19 38.32
CA ALA A 691 -3.09 -10.41 37.09
C ALA A 691 -4.53 -9.98 36.78
N THR A 692 -5.50 -10.89 36.94
CA THR A 692 -6.92 -10.61 36.75
C THR A 692 -7.45 -9.57 37.72
N LEU A 693 -7.04 -9.61 39.00
CA LEU A 693 -7.38 -8.57 39.97
C LEU A 693 -6.82 -7.21 39.54
N SER A 694 -5.56 -7.16 39.11
CA SER A 694 -4.95 -5.92 38.60
C SER A 694 -5.66 -5.39 37.35
N MET A 695 -6.13 -6.26 36.46
CA MET A 695 -6.92 -5.87 35.29
C MET A 695 -8.28 -5.29 35.69
N ALA A 696 -8.97 -5.90 36.65
CA ALA A 696 -10.23 -5.40 37.17
C ALA A 696 -10.08 -4.02 37.83
N ASP A 697 -8.99 -3.81 38.58
CA ASP A 697 -8.67 -2.50 39.17
C ASP A 697 -8.30 -1.46 38.10
N GLN A 698 -7.53 -1.84 37.07
CA GLN A 698 -7.19 -0.95 35.97
C GLN A 698 -8.43 -0.52 35.18
N ALA A 699 -9.36 -1.45 34.93
CA ALA A 699 -10.65 -1.15 34.33
C ALA A 699 -11.46 -0.19 35.21
N ARG A 700 -11.55 -0.45 36.52
CA ARG A 700 -12.25 0.47 37.44
C ARG A 700 -11.64 1.88 37.42
N ASN A 701 -10.31 1.98 37.48
CA ASN A 701 -9.61 3.27 37.40
C ASN A 701 -9.89 4.00 36.08
N LEU A 702 -9.90 3.30 34.94
CA LEU A 702 -10.24 3.89 33.65
C LEU A 702 -11.70 4.37 33.62
N SER A 703 -12.61 3.59 34.19
CA SER A 703 -14.03 3.97 34.34
C SER A 703 -14.18 5.26 35.14
N ASP A 704 -13.48 5.36 36.28
CA ASP A 704 -13.49 6.55 37.14
C ASP A 704 -12.90 7.78 36.45
N LEU A 705 -11.82 7.61 35.67
CA LEU A 705 -11.21 8.69 34.89
C LEU A 705 -12.14 9.23 33.80
N VAL A 706 -12.87 8.35 33.10
CA VAL A 706 -13.82 8.79 32.07
C VAL A 706 -15.18 9.23 32.64
N ALA A 707 -15.49 8.88 33.89
CA ALA A 707 -16.73 9.29 34.56
C ALA A 707 -16.84 10.80 34.78
N VAL A 708 -15.71 11.54 34.73
CA VAL A 708 -15.71 13.01 34.73
C VAL A 708 -16.42 13.57 33.50
N PHE A 709 -16.40 12.84 32.37
CA PHE A 709 -17.08 13.25 31.14
C PHE A 709 -18.55 12.86 31.16
N ARG A 710 -19.43 13.87 31.12
CA ARG A 710 -20.87 13.70 30.97
C ARG A 710 -21.22 13.53 29.50
N ILE A 711 -21.83 12.41 29.19
CA ILE A 711 -22.41 12.07 27.89
C ILE A 711 -23.91 11.82 28.12
N ASP A 712 -24.75 12.18 27.16
CA ASP A 712 -26.20 12.08 27.33
C ASP A 712 -26.62 10.61 27.24
N ASP A 713 -27.43 10.13 28.20
CA ASP A 713 -27.89 8.73 28.23
C ASP A 713 -28.83 8.41 27.05
N ALA A 714 -29.46 9.43 26.46
CA ALA A 714 -30.39 9.28 25.33
C ALA A 714 -29.73 8.78 24.03
N ASP A 715 -28.42 8.99 23.85
CA ASP A 715 -27.68 8.60 22.64
C ASP A 715 -27.08 7.18 22.70
N GLN A 716 -27.15 6.49 23.85
CA GLN A 716 -26.75 5.08 23.95
C GLN A 716 -27.55 4.18 22.97
N THR A 717 -28.77 4.60 22.63
CA THR A 717 -29.68 3.91 21.69
C THR A 717 -29.41 4.23 20.22
N VAL A 718 -28.80 5.38 19.91
CA VAL A 718 -28.61 5.85 18.52
C VAL A 718 -27.25 5.39 17.98
N ILE A 719 -26.20 5.38 18.82
CA ILE A 719 -24.86 4.92 18.43
C ILE A 719 -24.85 3.39 18.22
N THR A 720 -25.59 2.63 19.04
CA THR A 720 -25.78 1.18 18.84
C THR A 720 -26.56 0.84 17.57
N ALA A 721 -27.42 1.75 17.07
CA ALA A 721 -28.17 1.57 15.83
C ALA A 721 -27.39 1.95 14.55
N GLN A 722 -26.27 2.68 14.66
CA GLN A 722 -25.38 2.98 13.53
C GLN A 722 -24.22 1.98 13.39
N ALA A 723 -23.93 1.20 14.44
CA ALA A 723 -22.90 0.16 14.43
C ALA A 723 -23.44 -1.25 14.06
N ALA A 724 -24.76 -1.42 14.00
CA ALA A 724 -25.46 -2.62 13.49
C ALA A 724 -25.90 -2.41 12.03
#